data_AF-A0A7V2MR47-F1
#
_entry.id   AF-A0A7V2MR47-F1
#
_cell.length_a   1.000
_cell.length_b   1.000
_cell.length_c   1.000
_cell.angle_alpha   90.00
_cell.angle_beta   90.00
_cell.angle_gamma   90.00
#
_symmetry.space_group_name_H-M   'P 1'
#
loop_
_entity.id
_entity.type
_entity.pdbx_description
1 polymer ?
#
loop_
_entity_poly.entity_id
_entity_poly.type
_entity_poly.pdbx_seq_one_letter_code
_entity_poly.pdbx_strand_id
1 'polypeptide(L)'
;MLILLTFYEILKNDSKIFEFLSEIPKTYNPSIYTYKIAVPYNGYFEVNYEVLEFSKLSSNDVFNVAREKVFELERKASIDVDYIELKINPYYKVNDELYIRNKIKFKISFFYNDIQTNQNYNPNHREFINFPFPKSWIKSRVFSNPINFFSNAQIWIKIKIKDRGIYKISANDLLNLGIPQNLLIINQLSLFAKIDTLRSPIIYADSLVKQVPIHVYDENGDGILNNNDYILFFGEGVEGFRNINGTIKFYRNPYDNYNYYILAIGSNLQPKFMIEKNLSYNQIVYSIGIFRHDSDIVNTGKKGRIWLGEEINYNNSFNYNFSLDGIVSNSGYVEISLVGAEPLSPNECGDATLQIILNGQVIDNNFQTNSIVRRTKSYNVSYLQANNNLTLSIINSSCSNPKVYLDYFEIRWTRTIGDGSVYFQTNASAKLTNSALMVLDITNPYEPIILKNFSDNVYPNSIYFIANEFKTPISIEIINIAKNLYELSNVEYIIVGPRDWENVLSDYINYRSRFFPVICGTDFCMDSLSFHNVKYVAVEDIFEQFGFGSKDPVSIRNFLWTLYRNSPNLLYGLIIGDGTYDYRDILKRGGNIFPVYYDFDESFDINFSFAGSFDDFYFDFSGDKYADINYGRFPARDKSEVLSYLKKVIDYETNKFFSDWKNRVLLVADDFVNGSSTCESSWHLIPSNIIQKLFIPRNVVVNHVYMHEYPLEGGKKPLANQDFINKFNNGYILINIFSHGNPSQIASEQLFSLSDIDKLNAYNKPPFVLILSCKTNVFDRVDGDLAGPKGLGESMITKSNGAIGVLSSTALSFVGGNVAYAQNIFQTLKTNKKFPMGYISRMGKNNWYYVLFGDPSVMIGYPTIDNNLQFPDTAFVGGIYKGSFFESRSYSASVSLIPTEYPVADNTCSPPQTFNILEPHKILY
;
A
#
# COMPACT_ATOMS: atom_id res chain seq x y z
N MET A 1 3.02 2.79 -30.93
CA MET A 1 3.83 2.99 -29.70
C MET A 1 4.56 1.67 -29.41
N LEU A 2 5.81 1.51 -29.84
CA LEU A 2 6.54 0.22 -29.76
C LEU A 2 7.36 0.12 -28.47
N ILE A 3 6.71 -0.47 -27.47
CA ILE A 3 7.23 -1.35 -26.41
C ILE A 3 8.76 -1.44 -26.22
N LEU A 4 9.18 -1.17 -24.98
CA LEU A 4 10.53 -1.29 -24.42
C LEU A 4 11.15 -2.68 -24.66
N LEU A 5 12.46 -2.75 -24.85
CA LEU A 5 13.30 -3.86 -24.42
C LEU A 5 14.52 -3.22 -23.77
N THR A 6 14.83 -3.57 -22.54
CA THR A 6 16.18 -3.38 -22.02
C THR A 6 16.78 -4.75 -21.85
N PHE A 7 17.75 -5.08 -22.70
CA PHE A 7 18.70 -6.12 -22.34
C PHE A 7 19.90 -5.41 -21.75
N TYR A 8 20.30 -5.82 -20.56
CA TYR A 8 21.65 -5.54 -20.13
C TYR A 8 22.41 -6.84 -19.95
N GLU A 9 23.68 -6.81 -20.33
CA GLU A 9 24.61 -7.90 -20.09
C GLU A 9 25.72 -7.37 -19.19
N ILE A 10 25.93 -8.02 -18.05
CA ILE A 10 27.02 -7.66 -17.14
C ILE A 10 28.32 -8.19 -17.76
N LEU A 11 29.20 -7.28 -18.16
CA LEU A 11 30.50 -7.61 -18.74
C LEU A 11 31.56 -7.80 -17.64
N LYS A 12 31.48 -7.00 -16.58
CA LYS A 12 32.39 -7.06 -15.43
C LYS A 12 31.68 -6.55 -14.18
N ASN A 13 31.82 -7.26 -13.06
CA ASN A 13 31.34 -6.79 -11.76
C ASN A 13 32.41 -7.06 -10.69
N ASP A 14 33.22 -6.04 -10.38
CA ASP A 14 34.18 -6.07 -9.29
C ASP A 14 34.00 -4.85 -8.35
N SER A 15 34.56 -4.96 -7.15
CA SER A 15 34.59 -3.93 -6.11
C SER A 15 34.97 -2.50 -6.54
N LYS A 16 35.70 -2.31 -7.65
CA LYS A 16 36.20 -1.01 -8.14
C LYS A 16 35.67 -0.66 -9.52
N ILE A 17 35.20 -1.64 -10.30
CA ILE A 17 34.75 -1.44 -11.68
C ILE A 17 33.52 -2.30 -11.95
N PHE A 18 32.45 -1.66 -12.41
CA PHE A 18 31.27 -2.31 -12.96
C PHE A 18 31.09 -1.93 -14.43
N GLU A 19 31.06 -2.92 -15.31
CA GLU A 19 30.82 -2.76 -16.74
C GLU A 19 29.58 -3.56 -17.16
N PHE A 20 28.71 -2.91 -17.91
CA PHE A 20 27.57 -3.58 -18.51
C PHE A 20 27.27 -3.01 -19.90
N LEU A 21 26.75 -3.86 -20.76
CA LEU A 21 26.25 -3.49 -22.07
C LEU A 21 24.75 -3.26 -21.96
N SER A 22 24.25 -2.09 -22.34
CA SER A 22 22.82 -1.82 -22.50
C SER A 22 22.46 -1.95 -23.98
N GLU A 23 21.60 -2.91 -24.32
CA GLU A 23 21.04 -3.05 -25.66
C GLU A 23 19.62 -2.49 -25.71
N ILE A 24 19.40 -1.61 -26.67
CA ILE A 24 18.19 -0.85 -26.91
C ILE A 24 17.66 -1.24 -28.31
N PRO A 25 16.44 -1.78 -28.40
CA PRO A 25 15.87 -2.24 -29.65
C PRO A 25 15.63 -1.07 -30.61
N LYS A 26 15.61 -1.36 -31.92
CA LYS A 26 15.46 -0.37 -33.01
C LYS A 26 14.06 0.28 -33.11
N THR A 27 13.23 0.19 -32.07
CA THR A 27 11.81 0.57 -32.11
C THR A 27 11.51 1.82 -31.25
N TYR A 28 10.50 2.61 -31.66
CA TYR A 28 10.11 3.89 -31.03
C TYR A 28 9.59 3.73 -29.60
N ASN A 29 10.18 4.44 -28.64
CA ASN A 29 9.79 4.43 -27.23
C ASN A 29 10.02 5.81 -26.57
N PRO A 30 9.02 6.51 -26.02
CA PRO A 30 9.21 7.81 -25.37
C PRO A 30 9.87 7.75 -23.97
N SER A 31 10.25 6.58 -23.47
CA SER A 31 10.69 6.39 -22.07
C SER A 31 12.21 6.38 -21.92
N ILE A 32 12.70 7.08 -20.89
CA ILE A 32 14.08 7.02 -20.39
C ILE A 32 14.32 5.66 -19.73
N TYR A 33 15.42 4.98 -20.04
CA TYR A 33 15.76 3.69 -19.41
C TYR A 33 16.48 3.90 -18.08
N THR A 34 15.97 3.37 -16.97
CA THR A 34 16.54 3.59 -15.63
C THR A 34 17.13 2.32 -15.04
N TYR A 35 18.42 2.34 -14.71
CA TYR A 35 19.09 1.27 -13.95
C TYR A 35 19.45 1.77 -12.54
N LYS A 36 19.14 0.97 -11.50
CA LYS A 36 19.65 1.19 -10.14
C LYS A 36 21.00 0.49 -9.99
N ILE A 37 22.03 1.21 -9.57
CA ILE A 37 23.39 0.69 -9.35
C ILE A 37 23.82 1.10 -7.95
N ALA A 38 24.17 0.12 -7.10
CA ALA A 38 24.68 0.39 -5.75
C ALA A 38 26.01 1.14 -5.84
N VAL A 39 26.26 2.05 -4.89
CA VAL A 39 27.49 2.85 -4.79
C VAL A 39 27.96 2.93 -3.33
N PRO A 40 29.27 3.11 -3.08
CA PRO A 40 29.81 3.24 -1.72
C PRO A 40 29.31 4.50 -0.98
N TYR A 41 28.97 4.35 0.31
CA TYR A 41 28.34 5.36 1.18
C TYR A 41 29.11 6.71 1.29
N ASN A 42 30.42 6.72 1.07
CA ASN A 42 31.23 7.96 1.04
C ASN A 42 32.26 7.96 -0.10
N GLY A 43 32.02 7.16 -1.14
CA GLY A 43 32.87 7.13 -2.32
C GLY A 43 32.37 8.08 -3.41
N TYR A 44 33.29 8.39 -4.31
CA TYR A 44 32.98 8.99 -5.61
C TYR A 44 32.97 7.90 -6.68
N PHE A 45 32.28 8.16 -7.78
CA PHE A 45 32.24 7.27 -8.93
C PHE A 45 32.37 8.07 -10.21
N GLU A 46 32.92 7.44 -11.25
CA GLU A 46 32.99 7.99 -12.60
C GLU A 46 32.25 7.06 -13.54
N VAL A 47 31.32 7.62 -14.33
CA VAL A 47 30.58 6.88 -15.35
C VAL A 47 31.12 7.26 -16.73
N ASN A 48 31.72 6.29 -17.41
CA ASN A 48 32.12 6.37 -18.81
C ASN A 48 31.16 5.54 -19.66
N TYR A 49 30.97 5.94 -20.92
CA TYR A 49 30.14 5.19 -21.85
C TYR A 49 30.73 5.21 -23.25
N GLU A 50 30.38 4.18 -24.03
CA GLU A 50 30.74 4.02 -25.44
C GLU A 50 29.49 3.56 -26.21
N VAL A 51 29.13 4.30 -27.27
CA VAL A 51 28.03 3.89 -28.17
C VAL A 51 28.61 2.98 -29.24
N LEU A 52 28.24 1.70 -29.21
CA LEU A 52 28.76 0.66 -30.09
C LEU A 52 27.93 0.50 -31.37
N GLU A 53 26.62 0.74 -31.27
CA GLU A 53 25.71 0.64 -32.42
C GLU A 53 24.67 1.76 -32.34
N PHE A 54 24.35 2.36 -33.48
CA PHE A 54 23.22 3.26 -33.64
C PHE A 54 22.54 3.03 -34.99
N SER A 55 21.25 3.32 -35.05
CA SER A 55 20.44 3.18 -36.27
C SER A 55 19.61 4.44 -36.50
N LYS A 56 19.38 4.77 -37.77
CA LYS A 56 18.48 5.86 -38.17
C LYS A 56 17.02 5.45 -37.94
N LEU A 57 16.21 6.39 -37.47
CA LEU A 57 14.76 6.23 -37.33
C LEU A 57 14.03 7.01 -38.42
N SER A 58 12.91 6.45 -38.90
CA SER A 58 12.13 7.00 -40.03
C SER A 58 10.88 7.80 -39.62
N SER A 59 10.60 7.99 -38.33
CA SER A 59 9.37 8.63 -37.83
C SER A 59 9.62 10.06 -37.30
N ASN A 60 8.67 10.96 -37.59
CA ASN A 60 8.62 12.35 -37.12
C ASN A 60 8.07 12.49 -35.68
N ASP A 61 7.62 11.42 -35.03
CA ASP A 61 6.88 11.46 -33.73
C ASP A 61 7.78 11.63 -32.49
N VAL A 62 9.07 11.91 -32.67
CA VAL A 62 10.09 11.88 -31.59
C VAL A 62 10.90 13.17 -31.47
N PHE A 63 10.55 14.20 -32.26
CA PHE A 63 11.31 15.45 -32.32
C PHE A 63 11.47 16.13 -30.95
N ASN A 64 10.50 15.94 -30.05
CA ASN A 64 10.46 16.62 -28.75
C ASN A 64 11.16 15.88 -27.60
N VAL A 65 11.64 14.64 -27.80
CA VAL A 65 12.23 13.79 -26.72
C VAL A 65 13.74 13.53 -26.91
N ALA A 66 14.26 13.75 -28.12
CA ALA A 66 15.69 13.62 -28.40
C ALA A 66 16.50 14.68 -27.61
N ARG A 67 17.45 14.22 -26.78
CA ARG A 67 18.41 15.11 -26.08
C ARG A 67 19.83 14.76 -26.54
N GLU A 68 20.71 15.75 -26.57
CA GLU A 68 22.14 15.51 -26.82
C GLU A 68 22.77 14.64 -25.73
N LYS A 69 22.34 14.84 -24.48
CA LYS A 69 22.84 14.14 -23.30
C LYS A 69 22.41 12.65 -23.32
N VAL A 70 23.40 11.75 -23.31
CA VAL A 70 23.20 10.28 -23.40
C VAL A 70 22.57 9.68 -22.16
N PHE A 71 22.86 10.24 -20.98
CA PHE A 71 22.28 9.76 -19.74
C PHE A 71 22.18 10.88 -18.70
N GLU A 72 21.28 10.69 -17.74
CA GLU A 72 21.17 11.46 -16.51
C GLU A 72 21.47 10.54 -15.32
N LEU A 73 22.03 11.11 -14.26
CA LEU A 73 22.35 10.41 -13.03
C LEU A 73 21.71 11.14 -11.88
N GLU A 74 21.08 10.38 -11.00
CA GLU A 74 20.57 10.88 -9.73
C GLU A 74 21.06 9.96 -8.62
N ARG A 75 21.92 10.47 -7.72
CA ARG A 75 22.33 9.73 -6.53
C ARG A 75 21.19 9.77 -5.52
N LYS A 76 20.78 8.60 -5.06
CA LYS A 76 19.75 8.40 -4.04
C LYS A 76 20.41 7.77 -2.82
N ALA A 77 20.02 8.24 -1.64
CA ALA A 77 20.37 7.58 -0.39
C ALA A 77 19.24 6.61 -0.04
N SER A 78 19.56 5.34 0.16
CA SER A 78 18.67 4.38 0.83
C SER A 78 19.22 4.07 2.23
N ILE A 79 18.42 3.39 3.04
CA ILE A 79 18.75 2.99 4.41
C ILE A 79 19.96 2.07 4.44
N ASP A 80 20.00 1.09 3.55
CA ASP A 80 21.02 0.04 3.59
C ASP A 80 22.23 0.37 2.69
N VAL A 81 22.01 0.86 1.47
CA VAL A 81 23.09 1.16 0.52
C VAL A 81 22.76 2.41 -0.31
N ASP A 82 23.74 3.27 -0.56
CA ASP A 82 23.55 4.35 -1.52
C ASP A 82 23.47 3.78 -2.93
N TYR A 83 22.73 4.44 -3.82
CA TYR A 83 22.68 4.02 -5.21
C TYR A 83 22.54 5.20 -6.16
N ILE A 84 22.74 4.93 -7.45
CA ILE A 84 22.49 5.86 -8.53
C ILE A 84 21.38 5.31 -9.42
N GLU A 85 20.49 6.19 -9.86
CA GLU A 85 19.59 5.94 -10.98
C GLU A 85 20.24 6.44 -12.26
N LEU A 86 20.68 5.51 -13.10
CA LEU A 86 21.22 5.80 -14.43
C LEU A 86 20.10 5.81 -15.45
N LYS A 87 19.70 7.01 -15.84
CA LYS A 87 18.61 7.34 -16.77
C LYS A 87 19.17 7.54 -18.18
N ILE A 88 19.13 6.52 -19.04
CA ILE A 88 19.67 6.58 -20.40
C ILE A 88 18.66 7.19 -21.36
N ASN A 89 19.10 8.21 -22.10
CA ASN A 89 18.40 8.71 -23.27
C ASN A 89 18.93 8.03 -24.55
N PRO A 90 18.13 7.15 -25.17
CA PRO A 90 18.56 6.42 -26.34
C PRO A 90 18.49 7.26 -27.63
N TYR A 91 17.76 8.37 -27.64
CA TYR A 91 17.51 9.17 -28.85
C TYR A 91 18.46 10.35 -28.94
N TYR A 92 18.87 10.66 -30.17
CA TYR A 92 19.60 11.88 -30.46
C TYR A 92 19.34 12.37 -31.86
N LYS A 93 19.64 13.65 -32.06
CA LYS A 93 19.38 14.38 -33.28
C LYS A 93 20.70 14.81 -33.91
N VAL A 94 20.83 14.59 -35.22
CA VAL A 94 21.93 15.12 -36.03
C VAL A 94 21.32 15.65 -37.32
N ASN A 95 21.50 16.93 -37.62
CA ASN A 95 21.04 17.57 -38.86
C ASN A 95 19.56 17.30 -39.20
N ASP A 96 18.66 17.47 -38.23
CA ASP A 96 17.21 17.18 -38.36
C ASP A 96 16.84 15.71 -38.63
N GLU A 97 17.79 14.79 -38.56
CA GLU A 97 17.56 13.36 -38.59
C GLU A 97 17.65 12.73 -37.20
N LEU A 98 16.74 11.78 -36.94
CA LEU A 98 16.62 11.10 -35.67
C LEU A 98 17.38 9.77 -35.69
N TYR A 99 18.15 9.52 -34.64
CA TYR A 99 18.90 8.29 -34.44
C TYR A 99 18.59 7.68 -33.07
N ILE A 100 18.77 6.37 -32.99
CA ILE A 100 18.70 5.59 -31.75
C ILE A 100 20.04 4.93 -31.48
N ARG A 101 20.53 5.04 -30.25
CA ARG A 101 21.73 4.33 -29.76
C ARG A 101 21.31 2.91 -29.39
N ASN A 102 21.60 1.93 -30.23
CA ASN A 102 21.18 0.55 -30.08
C ASN A 102 22.00 -0.24 -29.07
N LYS A 103 23.28 0.07 -28.94
CA LYS A 103 24.15 -0.60 -27.96
C LYS A 103 25.04 0.44 -27.31
N ILE A 104 24.95 0.52 -25.99
CA ILE A 104 25.77 1.43 -25.19
C ILE A 104 26.47 0.62 -24.12
N LYS A 105 27.80 0.59 -24.16
CA LYS A 105 28.61 0.01 -23.09
C LYS A 105 28.83 1.08 -22.02
N PHE A 106 28.51 0.77 -20.77
CA PHE A 106 28.81 1.61 -19.62
C PHE A 106 29.95 1.00 -18.81
N LYS A 107 30.82 1.87 -18.30
CA LYS A 107 31.88 1.54 -17.35
C LYS A 107 31.80 2.50 -16.18
N ILE A 108 31.60 1.96 -14.99
CA ILE A 108 31.48 2.71 -13.75
C ILE A 108 32.68 2.35 -12.87
N SER A 109 33.50 3.34 -12.58
CA SER A 109 34.65 3.21 -11.68
C SER A 109 34.27 3.74 -10.31
N PHE A 110 34.52 2.98 -9.26
CA PHE A 110 34.23 3.32 -7.87
C PHE A 110 35.51 3.64 -7.10
N PHE A 111 35.48 4.75 -6.36
CA PHE A 111 36.60 5.24 -5.59
C PHE A 111 36.16 5.51 -4.15
N TYR A 112 36.63 4.68 -3.24
CA TYR A 112 36.28 4.70 -1.82
C TYR A 112 37.42 4.08 -1.02
N ASN A 113 37.44 4.38 0.27
CA ASN A 113 38.28 3.69 1.23
C ASN A 113 37.49 2.52 1.81
N ASP A 114 38.10 1.35 1.91
CA ASP A 114 37.52 0.20 2.60
C ASP A 114 37.43 0.49 4.10
N ILE A 115 36.32 1.10 4.50
CA ILE A 115 35.94 1.17 5.90
C ILE A 115 35.24 -0.15 6.21
N GLN A 116 35.65 -0.83 7.28
CA GLN A 116 34.89 -1.98 7.78
C GLN A 116 33.51 -1.49 8.24
N THR A 117 32.51 -1.57 7.36
CA THR A 117 31.10 -1.47 7.76
C THR A 117 30.47 -2.87 7.81
N ASN A 118 29.58 -3.01 8.79
CA ASN A 118 29.24 -4.22 9.55
C ASN A 118 28.68 -5.44 8.77
N GLN A 119 28.65 -6.58 9.47
CA GLN A 119 28.25 -7.92 8.97
C GLN A 119 26.73 -8.16 8.80
N ASN A 120 25.88 -7.20 9.17
CA ASN A 120 24.42 -7.36 9.11
C ASN A 120 23.90 -7.04 7.72
N TYR A 121 24.11 -8.00 6.82
CA TYR A 121 23.72 -7.98 5.41
C TYR A 121 22.21 -8.19 5.26
N ASN A 122 21.49 -7.18 4.77
CA ASN A 122 20.16 -7.40 4.21
C ASN A 122 20.34 -7.99 2.81
N PRO A 123 19.89 -9.23 2.55
CA PRO A 123 20.16 -9.89 1.28
C PRO A 123 19.22 -9.42 0.16
N ASN A 124 18.30 -8.49 0.44
CA ASN A 124 17.27 -8.05 -0.51
C ASN A 124 17.75 -7.18 -1.68
N HIS A 125 19.02 -6.76 -1.73
CA HIS A 125 19.56 -5.74 -2.65
C HIS A 125 19.79 -6.13 -4.12
N ARG A 126 18.93 -6.98 -4.69
CA ARG A 126 19.08 -7.42 -6.08
C ARG A 126 18.40 -6.52 -7.11
N GLU A 127 17.72 -5.48 -6.63
CA GLU A 127 17.28 -4.36 -7.45
C GLU A 127 18.46 -3.64 -8.12
N PHE A 128 19.67 -3.79 -7.59
CA PHE A 128 20.88 -3.23 -8.19
C PHE A 128 21.50 -4.18 -9.21
N ILE A 129 21.74 -3.68 -10.42
CA ILE A 129 22.30 -4.49 -11.51
C ILE A 129 23.76 -4.91 -11.28
N ASN A 130 24.46 -4.26 -10.34
CA ASN A 130 25.82 -4.64 -9.90
C ASN A 130 25.81 -5.56 -8.66
N PHE A 131 24.68 -6.16 -8.31
CA PHE A 131 24.65 -7.18 -7.28
C PHE A 131 25.38 -8.47 -7.73
N PRO A 132 26.18 -9.13 -6.86
CA PRO A 132 26.53 -8.70 -5.51
C PRO A 132 27.62 -7.61 -5.56
N PHE A 133 27.41 -6.53 -4.82
CA PHE A 133 28.42 -5.50 -4.57
C PHE A 133 29.13 -5.76 -3.23
N PRO A 134 30.28 -5.10 -2.95
CA PRO A 134 31.01 -5.31 -1.70
C PRO A 134 30.15 -5.05 -0.45
N LYS A 135 30.23 -5.94 0.54
CA LYS A 135 29.52 -5.77 1.82
C LYS A 135 29.91 -4.48 2.55
N SER A 136 31.14 -3.99 2.34
CA SER A 136 31.64 -2.71 2.89
C SER A 136 30.91 -1.47 2.35
N TRP A 137 30.05 -1.60 1.34
CA TRP A 137 29.24 -0.47 0.85
C TRP A 137 27.95 -0.29 1.64
N ILE A 138 27.56 -1.30 2.41
CA ILE A 138 26.37 -1.29 3.24
C ILE A 138 26.61 -0.37 4.43
N LYS A 139 25.67 0.52 4.68
CA LYS A 139 25.71 1.44 5.80
C LYS A 139 25.55 0.65 7.09
N SER A 140 26.35 0.97 8.12
CA SER A 140 26.09 0.44 9.44
C SER A 140 24.73 0.94 9.90
N ARG A 141 23.82 0.01 10.21
CA ARG A 141 22.54 0.29 10.87
C ARG A 141 22.81 0.80 12.30
N VAL A 142 23.21 2.06 12.45
CA VAL A 142 23.20 2.75 13.73
C VAL A 142 21.83 3.38 13.85
N PHE A 143 20.83 2.54 14.08
CA PHE A 143 19.58 3.03 14.65
C PHE A 143 19.82 3.15 16.15
N SER A 144 19.34 4.24 16.76
CA SER A 144 19.07 4.19 18.18
C SER A 144 18.17 2.98 18.43
N ASN A 145 18.51 2.12 19.40
CA ASN A 145 17.61 1.05 19.80
C ASN A 145 16.22 1.65 20.02
N PRO A 146 15.15 1.06 19.45
CA PRO A 146 13.81 1.56 19.70
C PRO A 146 13.59 1.58 21.22
N ILE A 147 13.21 2.74 21.74
CA ILE A 147 12.90 2.87 23.16
C ILE A 147 11.70 1.98 23.41
N ASN A 148 11.89 0.94 24.20
CA ASN A 148 10.79 0.10 24.66
C ASN A 148 9.85 0.97 25.50
N PHE A 149 8.76 1.43 24.88
CA PHE A 149 7.85 2.37 25.51
C PHE A 149 7.21 1.78 26.77
N PHE A 150 6.82 0.50 26.70
CA PHE A 150 6.08 -0.18 27.75
C PHE A 150 6.94 -0.70 28.92
N SER A 151 8.28 -0.62 28.84
CA SER A 151 9.15 -0.97 29.97
C SER A 151 9.26 0.11 31.04
N ASN A 152 8.63 1.27 30.83
CA ASN A 152 8.81 2.45 31.69
C ASN A 152 7.85 2.52 32.88
N ALA A 153 6.90 1.59 33.02
CA ALA A 153 5.91 1.58 34.09
C ALA A 153 5.48 0.16 34.47
N GLN A 154 4.83 0.03 35.63
CA GLN A 154 4.39 -1.27 36.16
C GLN A 154 3.03 -1.69 35.61
N ILE A 155 2.11 -0.73 35.47
CA ILE A 155 0.75 -0.95 34.96
C ILE A 155 0.46 0.12 33.91
N TRP A 156 -0.19 -0.30 32.82
CA TRP A 156 -0.62 0.56 31.73
C TRP A 156 -2.14 0.49 31.60
N ILE A 157 -2.79 1.65 31.52
CA ILE A 157 -4.24 1.77 31.36
C ILE A 157 -4.53 2.46 30.03
N LYS A 158 -5.37 1.85 29.20
CA LYS A 158 -5.96 2.47 28.03
C LYS A 158 -7.21 3.25 28.45
N ILE A 159 -7.29 4.51 28.04
CA ILE A 159 -8.41 5.41 28.29
C ILE A 159 -9.03 5.75 26.94
N LYS A 160 -10.32 5.42 26.78
CA LYS A 160 -11.08 5.65 25.56
C LYS A 160 -11.97 6.88 25.69
N ILE A 161 -11.85 7.82 24.76
CA ILE A 161 -12.70 9.02 24.69
C ILE A 161 -13.29 9.19 23.29
N LYS A 162 -14.32 10.04 23.16
CA LYS A 162 -14.93 10.39 21.86
C LYS A 162 -14.85 11.88 21.61
N ASP A 163 -15.37 12.65 22.55
CA ASP A 163 -15.53 14.09 22.39
C ASP A 163 -14.37 14.86 23.00
N ARG A 164 -14.20 16.10 22.56
CA ARG A 164 -13.31 17.04 23.20
C ARG A 164 -13.80 17.37 24.62
N GLY A 165 -12.90 17.46 25.60
CA GLY A 165 -13.29 17.81 26.96
C GLY A 165 -12.17 17.71 28.00
N ILE A 166 -12.46 18.17 29.22
CA ILE A 166 -11.62 17.89 30.39
C ILE A 166 -12.19 16.63 31.06
N TYR A 167 -11.36 15.59 31.09
CA TYR A 167 -11.74 14.27 31.57
C TYR A 167 -11.23 14.03 32.99
N LYS A 168 -12.09 13.52 33.86
CA LYS A 168 -11.79 13.14 35.25
C LYS A 168 -11.60 11.64 35.38
N ILE A 169 -10.54 11.23 36.08
CA ILE A 169 -10.30 9.86 36.55
C ILE A 169 -10.04 9.95 38.06
N SER A 170 -10.95 9.39 38.86
CA SER A 170 -10.84 9.36 40.31
C SER A 170 -9.95 8.22 40.81
N ALA A 171 -9.47 8.32 42.05
CA ALA A 171 -8.80 7.21 42.73
C ALA A 171 -9.66 5.92 42.71
N ASN A 172 -10.96 6.06 42.97
CA ASN A 172 -11.90 4.94 42.99
C ASN A 172 -12.03 4.25 41.62
N ASP A 173 -11.97 5.00 40.52
CA ASP A 173 -11.98 4.43 39.17
C ASP A 173 -10.80 3.47 38.94
N LEU A 174 -9.61 3.83 39.46
CA LEU A 174 -8.41 3.00 39.37
C LEU A 174 -8.44 1.81 40.34
N LEU A 175 -8.93 2.01 41.56
CA LEU A 175 -9.09 0.93 42.54
C LEU A 175 -10.08 -0.14 42.06
N ASN A 176 -11.18 0.27 41.41
CA ASN A 176 -12.18 -0.65 40.85
C ASN A 176 -11.64 -1.50 39.69
N LEU A 177 -10.56 -1.06 39.01
CA LEU A 177 -9.83 -1.88 38.04
C LEU A 177 -8.93 -2.94 38.70
N GLY A 178 -8.86 -2.98 40.04
CA GLY A 178 -8.02 -3.89 40.80
C GLY A 178 -6.59 -3.38 41.01
N ILE A 179 -6.35 -2.08 40.82
CA ILE A 179 -5.02 -1.50 40.97
C ILE A 179 -4.72 -1.30 42.47
N PRO A 180 -3.58 -1.81 42.98
CA PRO A 180 -3.22 -1.62 44.37
C PRO A 180 -3.01 -0.14 44.73
N GLN A 181 -3.58 0.31 45.84
CA GLN A 181 -3.45 1.70 46.33
C GLN A 181 -1.99 2.16 46.47
N ASN A 182 -1.08 1.26 46.82
CA ASN A 182 0.34 1.57 47.00
C ASN A 182 1.08 1.89 45.69
N LEU A 183 0.45 1.68 44.52
CA LEU A 183 0.99 2.06 43.21
C LEU A 183 0.48 3.42 42.73
N LEU A 184 -0.53 3.99 43.38
CA LEU A 184 -1.17 5.25 42.99
C LEU A 184 -0.43 6.48 43.53
N ILE A 185 0.90 6.51 43.36
CA ILE A 185 1.76 7.63 43.76
C ILE A 185 1.69 8.70 42.68
N ILE A 186 1.28 9.93 43.02
CA ILE A 186 1.02 11.00 42.06
C ILE A 186 2.23 11.27 41.14
N ASN A 187 3.43 11.28 41.71
CA ASN A 187 4.68 11.53 40.97
C ASN A 187 5.13 10.36 40.07
N GLN A 188 4.35 9.28 39.99
CA GLN A 188 4.59 8.11 39.15
C GLN A 188 3.44 7.88 38.14
N LEU A 189 2.55 8.86 37.98
CA LEU A 189 1.45 8.83 37.02
C LEU A 189 1.79 9.64 35.77
N SER A 190 1.95 8.99 34.63
CA SER A 190 2.27 9.66 33.35
C SER A 190 1.24 9.34 32.30
N LEU A 191 0.60 10.37 31.73
CA LEU A 191 -0.36 10.22 30.65
C LEU A 191 0.31 10.44 29.29
N PHE A 192 -0.06 9.63 28.30
CA PHE A 192 0.46 9.68 26.94
C PHE A 192 -0.67 9.69 25.92
N ALA A 193 -0.42 10.37 24.81
CA ALA A 193 -1.25 10.32 23.62
C ALA A 193 -0.37 10.10 22.39
N LYS A 194 -0.96 9.52 21.35
CA LYS A 194 -0.33 9.47 20.03
C LYS A 194 -0.83 10.64 19.21
N ILE A 195 0.10 11.43 18.68
CA ILE A 195 -0.23 12.61 17.88
C ILE A 195 -0.41 12.20 16.43
N ASP A 196 -1.42 12.80 15.79
CA ASP A 196 -1.67 12.80 14.34
C ASP A 196 -1.37 11.46 13.65
N THR A 197 -2.43 10.65 13.54
CA THR A 197 -2.44 9.36 12.84
C THR A 197 -2.32 9.49 11.31
N LEU A 198 -2.16 10.71 10.79
CA LEU A 198 -2.14 11.02 9.36
C LEU A 198 -0.79 11.55 8.90
N ARG A 199 -0.26 10.95 7.82
CA ARG A 199 0.90 11.44 7.05
C ARG A 199 2.13 11.80 7.88
N SER A 200 2.51 10.93 8.81
CA SER A 200 3.82 11.04 9.46
C SER A 200 4.88 10.35 8.60
N PRO A 201 5.93 11.06 8.12
CA PRO A 201 7.11 10.43 7.55
C PRO A 201 7.66 9.30 8.42
N ILE A 202 8.22 8.25 7.80
CA ILE A 202 8.77 7.09 8.53
C ILE A 202 9.85 7.50 9.55
N ILE A 203 10.59 8.57 9.29
CA ILE A 203 11.59 9.15 10.19
C ILE A 203 11.03 9.62 11.54
N TYR A 204 9.72 9.86 11.63
CA TYR A 204 9.05 10.26 12.87
C TYR A 204 8.30 9.10 13.54
N ALA A 205 8.46 7.85 13.07
CA ALA A 205 7.74 6.70 13.63
C ALA A 205 7.90 6.57 15.17
N ASP A 206 9.06 6.96 15.70
CA ASP A 206 9.38 6.88 17.13
C ASP A 206 9.01 8.14 17.94
N SER A 207 8.71 9.27 17.28
CA SER A 207 8.47 10.57 17.94
C SER A 207 6.98 10.94 18.06
N LEU A 208 6.08 10.03 17.67
CA LEU A 208 4.63 10.27 17.65
C LEU A 208 3.97 10.15 19.04
N VAL A 209 4.62 9.49 19.99
CA VAL A 209 4.12 9.41 21.37
C VAL A 209 4.52 10.67 22.11
N LYS A 210 3.55 11.41 22.65
CA LYS A 210 3.81 12.56 23.52
C LYS A 210 3.17 12.36 24.89
N GLN A 211 3.91 12.77 25.90
CA GLN A 211 3.38 12.86 27.25
C GLN A 211 2.42 14.07 27.34
N VAL A 212 1.23 13.82 27.85
CA VAL A 212 0.16 14.82 28.02
C VAL A 212 0.17 15.27 29.48
N PRO A 213 0.19 16.60 29.73
CA PRO A 213 0.08 17.13 31.07
C PRO A 213 -1.22 16.72 31.79
N ILE A 214 -1.11 16.34 33.06
CA ILE A 214 -2.26 16.11 33.95
C ILE A 214 -2.37 17.21 35.00
N HIS A 215 -3.57 17.48 35.48
CA HIS A 215 -3.81 18.23 36.72
C HIS A 215 -4.24 17.25 37.80
N VAL A 216 -3.78 17.44 39.03
CA VAL A 216 -4.09 16.54 40.14
C VAL A 216 -4.74 17.33 41.25
N TYR A 217 -5.89 16.85 41.71
CA TYR A 217 -6.54 17.31 42.92
C TYR A 217 -6.23 16.28 44.01
N ASP A 218 -5.41 16.69 44.96
CA ASP A 218 -4.99 15.93 46.14
C ASP A 218 -5.55 16.67 47.36
N GLU A 219 -6.61 16.13 47.98
CA GLU A 219 -7.36 16.79 49.06
C GLU A 219 -6.52 16.90 50.34
N ASN A 220 -5.69 15.90 50.63
CA ASN A 220 -4.95 15.79 51.89
C ASN A 220 -3.46 16.15 51.76
N GLY A 221 -2.94 16.29 50.54
CA GLY A 221 -1.57 16.67 50.24
C GLY A 221 -0.53 15.58 50.52
N ASP A 222 -0.93 14.31 50.59
CA ASP A 222 -0.05 13.20 50.95
C ASP A 222 0.76 12.63 49.75
N GLY A 223 0.49 13.11 48.53
CA GLY A 223 1.18 12.67 47.31
C GLY A 223 0.72 11.32 46.76
N ILE A 224 -0.37 10.76 47.29
CA ILE A 224 -0.97 9.47 46.94
C ILE A 224 -2.40 9.72 46.48
N LEU A 225 -2.75 9.27 45.27
CA LEU A 225 -4.11 9.40 44.75
C LEU A 225 -5.06 8.44 45.49
N ASN A 226 -5.82 8.93 46.46
CA ASN A 226 -6.73 8.14 47.30
C ASN A 226 -8.08 8.85 47.58
N ASN A 227 -9.02 8.17 48.24
CA ASN A 227 -10.30 8.77 48.68
C ASN A 227 -11.03 9.58 47.59
N ASN A 228 -11.10 10.91 47.75
CA ASN A 228 -11.77 11.84 46.85
C ASN A 228 -10.85 12.43 45.78
N ASP A 229 -9.56 12.05 45.75
CA ASP A 229 -8.57 12.56 44.83
C ASP A 229 -8.86 12.13 43.39
N TYR A 230 -8.40 12.95 42.46
CA TYR A 230 -8.56 12.66 41.04
C TYR A 230 -7.51 13.35 40.19
N ILE A 231 -7.30 12.79 39.00
CA ILE A 231 -6.55 13.43 37.93
C ILE A 231 -7.51 13.99 36.89
N LEU A 232 -7.15 15.12 36.30
CA LEU A 232 -7.79 15.71 35.13
C LEU A 232 -6.81 15.75 33.97
N PHE A 233 -7.31 15.52 32.76
CA PHE A 233 -6.55 15.75 31.54
C PHE A 233 -7.44 16.34 30.44
N PHE A 234 -6.83 17.04 29.49
CA PHE A 234 -7.55 17.51 28.31
C PHE A 234 -7.53 16.43 27.21
N GLY A 235 -8.72 15.98 26.83
CA GLY A 235 -8.94 15.05 25.72
C GLY A 235 -9.35 15.82 24.47
N GLU A 236 -8.65 15.61 23.35
CA GLU A 236 -8.91 16.37 22.12
C GLU A 236 -10.17 15.91 21.37
N GLY A 237 -10.58 14.65 21.55
CA GLY A 237 -11.62 13.98 20.75
C GLY A 237 -11.08 13.47 19.40
N VAL A 238 -11.98 12.96 18.54
CA VAL A 238 -11.65 12.50 17.17
C VAL A 238 -11.89 13.54 16.09
N GLU A 239 -12.60 14.61 16.41
CA GLU A 239 -12.85 15.71 15.50
C GLU A 239 -12.88 17.04 16.24
N GLY A 240 -12.69 18.12 15.50
CA GLY A 240 -12.76 19.47 16.02
C GLY A 240 -11.86 20.42 15.26
N PHE A 241 -11.76 21.64 15.78
CA PHE A 241 -10.95 22.67 15.16
C PHE A 241 -9.56 22.76 15.81
N ARG A 242 -8.54 22.88 14.97
CA ARG A 242 -7.13 23.04 15.34
C ARG A 242 -6.55 24.29 14.67
N ASN A 243 -5.58 24.91 15.32
CA ASN A 243 -4.75 25.93 14.68
C ASN A 243 -3.67 25.24 13.85
N ILE A 244 -3.78 25.35 12.53
CA ILE A 244 -2.81 24.83 11.56
C ILE A 244 -2.20 26.03 10.82
N ASN A 245 -0.92 26.32 11.08
CA ASN A 245 -0.17 27.44 10.49
C ASN A 245 -0.88 28.80 10.63
N GLY A 246 -1.45 29.08 11.80
CA GLY A 246 -2.16 30.34 12.08
C GLY A 246 -3.58 30.39 11.53
N THR A 247 -4.14 29.28 11.04
CA THR A 247 -5.53 29.20 10.58
C THR A 247 -6.28 28.12 11.36
N ILE A 248 -7.47 28.47 11.85
CA ILE A 248 -8.37 27.50 12.47
C ILE A 248 -9.00 26.64 11.37
N LYS A 249 -8.67 25.34 11.37
CA LYS A 249 -9.17 24.36 10.40
C LYS A 249 -9.84 23.20 11.11
N PHE A 250 -10.88 22.66 10.49
CA PHE A 250 -11.51 21.43 10.92
C PHE A 250 -10.57 20.25 10.68
N TYR A 251 -10.51 19.36 11.65
CA TYR A 251 -9.80 18.09 11.60
C TYR A 251 -10.78 17.00 12.04
N ARG A 252 -10.74 15.84 11.38
CA ARG A 252 -11.45 14.62 11.76
C ARG A 252 -10.52 13.43 11.54
N ASN A 253 -10.49 12.50 12.49
CA ASN A 253 -9.81 11.22 12.34
C ASN A 253 -10.57 10.35 11.33
N PRO A 254 -9.96 9.97 10.20
CA PRO A 254 -10.65 9.18 9.17
C PRO A 254 -10.69 7.69 9.51
N TYR A 255 -9.88 7.22 10.46
CA TYR A 255 -9.65 5.79 10.71
C TYR A 255 -10.46 5.24 11.89
N ASP A 256 -10.79 6.07 12.88
CA ASP A 256 -11.44 5.62 14.11
C ASP A 256 -12.46 6.64 14.61
N ASN A 257 -13.48 6.14 15.32
CA ASN A 257 -14.53 6.93 15.96
C ASN A 257 -14.17 7.34 17.40
N TYR A 258 -13.03 6.87 17.90
CA TYR A 258 -12.55 7.16 19.25
C TYR A 258 -11.09 7.59 19.24
N ASN A 259 -10.72 8.35 20.27
CA ASN A 259 -9.35 8.72 20.55
C ASN A 259 -8.92 8.05 21.86
N TYR A 260 -7.64 7.66 21.93
CA TYR A 260 -7.13 6.82 23.01
C TYR A 260 -5.89 7.44 23.65
N TYR A 261 -5.86 7.36 24.97
CA TYR A 261 -4.75 7.80 25.81
C TYR A 261 -4.26 6.62 26.63
N ILE A 262 -2.98 6.62 26.97
CA ILE A 262 -2.41 5.62 27.86
C ILE A 262 -1.93 6.28 29.14
N LEU A 263 -2.43 5.82 30.29
CA LEU A 263 -1.94 6.20 31.61
C LEU A 263 -0.98 5.13 32.13
N ALA A 264 0.24 5.54 32.42
CA ALA A 264 1.29 4.76 33.03
C ALA A 264 1.26 4.93 34.55
N ILE A 265 1.25 3.82 35.29
CA ILE A 265 1.22 3.78 36.76
C ILE A 265 2.48 3.10 37.28
N GLY A 266 3.08 3.67 38.33
CA GLY A 266 4.40 3.24 38.80
C GLY A 266 5.49 3.53 37.76
N SER A 267 5.33 4.63 37.02
CA SER A 267 6.24 5.04 35.95
C SER A 267 7.56 5.56 36.51
N ASN A 268 8.66 5.21 35.84
CA ASN A 268 9.99 5.79 36.09
C ASN A 268 10.21 7.12 35.34
N LEU A 269 9.28 7.48 34.44
CA LEU A 269 9.31 8.75 33.71
C LEU A 269 8.76 9.86 34.59
N GLN A 270 9.40 11.03 34.53
CA GLN A 270 8.93 12.23 35.22
C GLN A 270 7.56 12.63 34.68
N PRO A 271 6.52 12.74 35.52
CA PRO A 271 5.18 13.14 35.07
C PRO A 271 5.18 14.59 34.62
N LYS A 272 4.34 14.89 33.63
CA LYS A 272 4.09 16.26 33.17
C LYS A 272 2.82 16.76 33.84
N PHE A 273 2.91 17.88 34.55
CA PHE A 273 1.76 18.55 35.14
C PHE A 273 1.35 19.77 34.31
N MET A 274 0.06 20.07 34.30
CA MET A 274 -0.44 21.30 33.68
C MET A 274 0.16 22.52 34.39
N ILE A 275 0.69 23.45 33.60
CA ILE A 275 1.21 24.70 34.13
C ILE A 275 0.04 25.64 34.40
N GLU A 276 0.10 26.35 35.52
CA GLU A 276 -0.86 27.40 35.83
C GLU A 276 -0.31 28.76 35.42
N LYS A 277 -1.12 29.53 34.70
CA LYS A 277 -0.82 30.90 34.31
C LYS A 277 -1.90 31.84 34.87
N ASN A 278 -1.46 32.82 35.66
CA ASN A 278 -2.30 33.96 36.01
C ASN A 278 -2.30 34.97 34.87
N LEU A 279 -3.42 35.61 34.63
CA LEU A 279 -3.61 36.62 33.59
C LEU A 279 -4.07 37.94 34.31
N SER A 280 -3.59 39.17 33.94
CA SER A 280 -4.18 40.52 34.32
C SER A 280 -5.02 41.36 33.25
N TYR A 281 -6.20 41.93 33.62
CA TYR A 281 -7.36 42.42 32.77
C TYR A 281 -7.22 43.58 31.77
N ASN A 282 -7.99 43.47 30.66
CA ASN A 282 -8.99 44.44 30.14
C ASN A 282 -10.19 43.69 29.48
N GLN A 283 -11.38 44.34 29.34
CA GLN A 283 -12.69 43.74 29.00
C GLN A 283 -12.93 43.32 27.52
N ILE A 284 -13.52 42.14 27.29
CA ILE A 284 -14.41 41.74 26.18
C ILE A 284 -15.19 40.46 26.51
N VAL A 285 -16.34 40.37 25.85
CA VAL A 285 -17.51 39.56 26.15
C VAL A 285 -17.70 38.43 25.12
N TYR A 286 -16.96 38.47 23.99
CA TYR A 286 -17.28 37.72 22.79
C TYR A 286 -16.11 36.91 22.22
N SER A 287 -16.45 35.79 21.59
CA SER A 287 -15.54 34.92 20.84
C SER A 287 -16.15 34.57 19.48
N ILE A 288 -15.42 33.77 18.70
CA ILE A 288 -15.98 33.14 17.49
C ILE A 288 -16.62 31.82 17.88
N GLY A 289 -17.91 31.69 17.62
CA GLY A 289 -18.61 30.42 17.58
C GLY A 289 -18.39 29.77 16.22
N ILE A 290 -18.21 28.46 16.21
CA ILE A 290 -18.15 27.68 14.97
C ILE A 290 -19.15 26.54 15.08
N PHE A 291 -20.00 26.41 14.08
CA PHE A 291 -20.97 25.34 13.91
C PHE A 291 -20.65 24.70 12.57
N ARG A 292 -20.50 23.38 12.56
CA ARG A 292 -20.22 22.63 11.35
C ARG A 292 -21.17 21.45 11.28
N HIS A 293 -21.81 21.29 10.14
CA HIS A 293 -22.55 20.09 9.78
C HIS A 293 -21.76 19.33 8.72
N ASP A 294 -21.45 18.07 9.02
CA ASP A 294 -20.61 17.18 8.23
C ASP A 294 -20.88 15.73 8.70
N SER A 295 -21.66 14.98 7.89
CA SER A 295 -22.36 13.76 8.33
C SER A 295 -21.78 12.43 7.82
N ASP A 296 -20.73 12.45 6.99
CA ASP A 296 -20.05 11.25 6.45
C ASP A 296 -20.98 10.08 6.06
N ILE A 297 -21.86 10.28 5.08
CA ILE A 297 -22.89 9.32 4.67
C ILE A 297 -22.41 8.45 3.50
N VAL A 298 -21.73 9.04 2.52
CA VAL A 298 -21.38 8.38 1.26
C VAL A 298 -19.96 8.70 0.82
N ASN A 299 -19.25 7.70 0.32
CA ASN A 299 -17.99 7.89 -0.38
C ASN A 299 -18.23 7.63 -1.87
N THR A 300 -18.36 8.70 -2.66
CA THR A 300 -18.70 8.60 -4.11
C THR A 300 -17.58 7.97 -4.93
N GLY A 301 -16.32 8.15 -4.51
CA GLY A 301 -15.17 7.53 -5.16
C GLY A 301 -15.08 6.01 -4.90
N LYS A 302 -15.73 5.53 -3.84
CA LYS A 302 -15.60 4.18 -3.28
C LYS A 302 -14.14 3.79 -3.02
N LYS A 303 -13.37 4.77 -2.54
CA LYS A 303 -11.96 4.68 -2.16
C LYS A 303 -11.53 5.94 -1.41
N GLY A 304 -10.32 5.94 -0.88
CA GLY A 304 -9.76 7.11 -0.21
C GLY A 304 -10.48 7.43 1.10
N ARG A 305 -10.28 8.67 1.59
CA ARG A 305 -10.74 9.09 2.92
C ARG A 305 -11.89 10.08 2.93
N ILE A 306 -12.35 10.55 1.78
CA ILE A 306 -13.44 11.53 1.74
C ILE A 306 -14.78 10.84 1.83
N TRP A 307 -15.54 11.28 2.81
CA TRP A 307 -16.95 10.97 2.96
C TRP A 307 -17.72 12.28 2.82
N LEU A 308 -18.87 12.20 2.18
CA LEU A 308 -19.79 13.29 1.90
C LEU A 308 -21.09 13.03 2.65
N GLY A 309 -21.81 14.09 2.97
CA GLY A 309 -23.13 14.04 3.58
C GLY A 309 -24.26 13.82 2.56
N GLU A 310 -25.32 14.59 2.75
CA GLU A 310 -26.62 14.36 2.13
C GLU A 310 -26.64 14.63 0.62
N GLU A 311 -27.44 13.85 -0.12
CA GLU A 311 -27.73 14.07 -1.54
C GLU A 311 -28.80 15.15 -1.72
N ILE A 312 -28.55 16.07 -2.64
CA ILE A 312 -29.46 17.12 -3.12
C ILE A 312 -29.79 16.80 -4.58
N ASN A 313 -31.08 16.71 -4.91
CA ASN A 313 -31.57 16.44 -6.26
C ASN A 313 -32.66 17.44 -6.67
N TYR A 314 -33.14 17.38 -7.92
CA TYR A 314 -34.05 18.39 -8.46
C TYR A 314 -35.42 18.43 -7.74
N ASN A 315 -35.88 17.30 -7.21
CA ASN A 315 -37.22 17.15 -6.62
C ASN A 315 -37.23 17.36 -5.10
N ASN A 316 -36.05 17.50 -4.47
CA ASN A 316 -35.94 17.60 -3.02
C ASN A 316 -34.90 18.65 -2.63
N SER A 317 -35.31 19.61 -1.81
CA SER A 317 -34.39 20.55 -1.19
C SER A 317 -33.85 19.97 0.12
N PHE A 318 -32.54 20.12 0.33
CA PHE A 318 -31.95 19.86 1.64
C PHE A 318 -32.36 20.99 2.56
N ASN A 319 -32.89 20.66 3.73
CA ASN A 319 -33.31 21.61 4.75
C ASN A 319 -32.72 21.18 6.09
N TYR A 320 -31.92 22.06 6.71
CA TYR A 320 -31.27 21.76 7.97
C TYR A 320 -31.49 22.88 8.99
N ASN A 321 -32.05 22.50 10.14
CA ASN A 321 -32.25 23.40 11.27
C ASN A 321 -31.08 23.29 12.24
N PHE A 322 -30.50 24.43 12.60
CA PHE A 322 -29.39 24.48 13.55
C PHE A 322 -29.51 25.67 14.50
N SER A 323 -29.00 25.49 15.72
CA SER A 323 -28.97 26.54 16.74
C SER A 323 -27.58 27.12 16.92
N LEU A 324 -27.49 28.43 17.04
CA LEU A 324 -26.25 29.16 17.30
C LEU A 324 -26.25 29.65 18.75
N ASP A 325 -25.50 28.96 19.60
CA ASP A 325 -25.41 29.30 21.01
C ASP A 325 -24.74 30.67 21.23
N GLY A 326 -25.29 31.44 22.17
CA GLY A 326 -24.75 32.72 22.61
C GLY A 326 -24.61 33.79 21.52
N ILE A 327 -25.37 33.72 20.41
CA ILE A 327 -25.25 34.70 19.32
C ILE A 327 -25.45 36.14 19.81
N VAL A 328 -24.53 37.04 19.45
CA VAL A 328 -24.57 38.47 19.87
C VAL A 328 -24.71 39.44 18.71
N SER A 329 -24.49 38.95 17.49
CA SER A 329 -24.61 39.71 16.26
C SER A 329 -25.26 38.83 15.21
N ASN A 330 -26.16 39.42 14.43
CA ASN A 330 -26.77 38.76 13.30
C ASN A 330 -25.78 38.61 12.13
N SER A 331 -24.62 39.26 12.23
CA SER A 331 -23.55 39.14 11.24
C SER A 331 -22.66 37.92 11.49
N GLY A 332 -22.32 37.22 10.42
CA GLY A 332 -21.39 36.09 10.46
C GLY A 332 -20.94 35.68 9.08
N TYR A 333 -20.26 34.55 9.03
CA TYR A 333 -19.67 33.96 7.84
C TYR A 333 -20.20 32.55 7.66
N VAL A 334 -20.64 32.24 6.44
CA VAL A 334 -21.18 30.94 6.05
C VAL A 334 -20.28 30.39 4.96
N GLU A 335 -19.73 29.21 5.18
CA GLU A 335 -18.96 28.47 4.18
C GLU A 335 -19.70 27.19 3.84
N ILE A 336 -19.88 26.92 2.56
CA ILE A 336 -20.59 25.74 2.08
C ILE A 336 -19.71 25.06 1.05
N SER A 337 -19.51 23.76 1.23
CA SER A 337 -18.79 22.91 0.30
C SER A 337 -19.71 21.85 -0.29
N LEU A 338 -19.78 21.81 -1.61
CA LEU A 338 -20.61 20.88 -2.38
C LEU A 338 -19.75 20.13 -3.39
N VAL A 339 -20.14 18.91 -3.71
CA VAL A 339 -19.51 18.06 -4.72
C VAL A 339 -20.58 17.59 -5.69
N GLY A 340 -20.40 17.86 -6.98
CA GLY A 340 -21.27 17.27 -8.00
C GLY A 340 -21.00 15.77 -8.15
N ALA A 341 -22.04 14.97 -8.29
CA ALA A 341 -21.89 13.52 -8.47
C ALA A 341 -21.14 13.16 -9.76
N GLU A 342 -20.48 12.00 -9.74
CA GLU A 342 -20.06 11.34 -10.97
C GLU A 342 -21.30 10.80 -11.71
N PRO A 343 -21.47 11.07 -13.03
CA PRO A 343 -22.55 10.49 -13.82
C PRO A 343 -22.46 8.96 -13.87
N LEU A 344 -23.39 8.25 -13.22
CA LEU A 344 -23.48 6.78 -13.31
C LEU A 344 -24.45 6.29 -14.40
N SER A 345 -25.24 7.20 -14.97
CA SER A 345 -26.12 6.93 -16.12
C SER A 345 -26.21 8.15 -17.04
N PRO A 346 -26.65 8.00 -18.30
CA PRO A 346 -26.71 9.11 -19.26
C PRO A 346 -27.59 10.30 -18.82
N ASN A 347 -28.53 10.07 -17.90
CA ASN A 347 -29.46 11.08 -17.41
C ASN A 347 -28.99 11.75 -16.11
N GLU A 348 -27.94 11.20 -15.47
CA GLU A 348 -27.36 11.73 -14.23
C GLU A 348 -26.20 12.68 -14.52
N CYS A 349 -26.04 13.71 -13.70
CA CYS A 349 -24.89 14.62 -13.76
C CYS A 349 -24.61 15.29 -12.42
N GLY A 350 -23.37 15.73 -12.23
CA GLY A 350 -22.98 16.59 -11.10
C GLY A 350 -22.97 18.08 -11.44
N ASP A 351 -23.26 18.46 -12.68
CA ASP A 351 -23.29 19.84 -13.13
C ASP A 351 -24.66 20.47 -12.85
N ALA A 352 -24.73 21.24 -11.77
CA ALA A 352 -25.95 21.91 -11.34
C ALA A 352 -25.68 23.32 -10.80
N THR A 353 -26.68 24.19 -10.95
CA THR A 353 -26.73 25.48 -10.29
C THR A 353 -27.68 25.40 -9.11
N LEU A 354 -27.18 25.70 -7.91
CA LEU A 354 -27.95 25.69 -6.68
C LEU A 354 -28.28 27.11 -6.22
N GLN A 355 -29.47 27.22 -5.63
CA GLN A 355 -29.86 28.30 -4.76
C GLN A 355 -29.62 27.88 -3.31
N ILE A 356 -29.07 28.80 -2.54
CA ILE A 356 -28.81 28.66 -1.12
C ILE A 356 -29.62 29.73 -0.40
N ILE A 357 -30.45 29.29 0.54
CA ILE A 357 -31.31 30.14 1.33
C ILE A 357 -30.96 29.94 2.80
N LEU A 358 -30.73 31.04 3.51
CA LEU A 358 -30.53 31.04 4.95
C LEU A 358 -31.61 31.91 5.58
N ASN A 359 -32.42 31.34 6.47
CA ASN A 359 -33.52 32.03 7.16
C ASN A 359 -34.50 32.74 6.20
N GLY A 360 -34.81 32.10 5.07
CA GLY A 360 -35.69 32.66 4.03
C GLY A 360 -35.05 33.71 3.12
N GLN A 361 -33.79 34.07 3.32
CA GLN A 361 -33.03 35.00 2.47
C GLN A 361 -32.09 34.23 1.54
N VAL A 362 -32.06 34.59 0.25
CA VAL A 362 -31.17 33.99 -0.73
C VAL A 362 -29.75 34.52 -0.52
N ILE A 363 -28.79 33.66 -0.15
CA ILE A 363 -27.36 34.03 -0.01
C ILE A 363 -26.61 33.87 -1.33
N ASP A 364 -27.00 32.89 -2.16
CA ASP A 364 -26.47 32.65 -3.51
C ASP A 364 -27.57 32.01 -4.35
N ASN A 365 -27.70 32.42 -5.61
CA ASN A 365 -28.59 31.81 -6.60
C ASN A 365 -27.81 31.29 -7.82
N ASN A 366 -26.48 31.24 -7.74
CA ASN A 366 -25.58 30.80 -8.80
C ASN A 366 -24.40 30.01 -8.21
N PHE A 367 -24.65 29.12 -7.26
CA PHE A 367 -23.64 28.16 -6.83
C PHE A 367 -23.52 27.08 -7.90
N GLN A 368 -22.44 27.12 -8.68
CA GLN A 368 -22.18 26.14 -9.72
C GLN A 368 -21.38 24.97 -9.15
N THR A 369 -21.89 23.77 -9.35
CA THR A 369 -21.21 22.51 -9.06
C THR A 369 -20.75 21.89 -10.37
N ASN A 370 -19.70 21.07 -10.27
CA ASN A 370 -19.24 20.24 -11.37
C ASN A 370 -19.08 18.81 -10.89
N SER A 371 -19.27 17.88 -11.81
CA SER A 371 -19.04 16.46 -11.57
C SER A 371 -17.64 16.24 -10.97
N ILE A 372 -17.57 15.57 -9.82
CA ILE A 372 -16.33 15.09 -9.18
C ILE A 372 -15.43 16.24 -8.65
N VAL A 373 -15.94 17.48 -8.61
CA VAL A 373 -15.18 18.63 -8.11
C VAL A 373 -15.80 19.18 -6.85
N ARG A 374 -15.01 19.21 -5.76
CA ARG A 374 -15.33 19.95 -4.56
C ARG A 374 -15.30 21.45 -4.86
N ARG A 375 -16.44 22.11 -4.66
CA ARG A 375 -16.59 23.56 -4.76
C ARG A 375 -16.92 24.08 -3.39
N THR A 376 -16.12 25.03 -2.91
CA THR A 376 -16.37 25.72 -1.64
C THR A 376 -16.58 27.19 -1.96
N LYS A 377 -17.68 27.75 -1.47
CA LYS A 377 -17.93 29.19 -1.48
C LYS A 377 -18.26 29.68 -0.09
N SER A 378 -18.01 30.96 0.12
CA SER A 378 -18.19 31.58 1.41
C SER A 378 -18.86 32.93 1.29
N TYR A 379 -19.68 33.25 2.29
CA TYR A 379 -20.60 34.39 2.27
C TYR A 379 -20.55 35.11 3.60
N ASN A 380 -20.51 36.44 3.54
CA ASN A 380 -20.82 37.27 4.70
C ASN A 380 -22.34 37.47 4.76
N VAL A 381 -22.94 37.18 5.91
CA VAL A 381 -24.38 37.30 6.15
C VAL A 381 -24.64 38.25 7.33
N SER A 382 -25.84 38.83 7.41
CA SER A 382 -26.23 39.82 8.43
C SER A 382 -27.58 39.52 9.10
N TYR A 383 -28.09 38.31 8.96
CA TYR A 383 -29.41 37.86 9.41
C TYR A 383 -29.39 36.48 10.08
N LEU A 384 -28.27 36.14 10.72
CA LEU A 384 -28.19 35.00 11.63
C LEU A 384 -29.11 35.22 12.84
N GLN A 385 -29.66 34.12 13.34
CA GLN A 385 -30.58 34.08 14.47
C GLN A 385 -30.11 33.02 15.48
N ALA A 386 -30.77 32.91 16.63
CA ALA A 386 -30.48 31.83 17.58
C ALA A 386 -30.84 30.45 17.00
N ASN A 387 -31.93 30.36 16.25
CA ASN A 387 -32.33 29.18 15.48
C ASN A 387 -32.34 29.56 14.01
N ASN A 388 -31.67 28.78 13.18
CA ASN A 388 -31.52 29.05 11.76
C ASN A 388 -31.97 27.85 10.95
N ASN A 389 -32.32 28.12 9.70
CA ASN A 389 -32.62 27.13 8.71
C ASN A 389 -31.79 27.41 7.45
N LEU A 390 -31.01 26.41 7.02
CA LEU A 390 -30.31 26.42 5.73
C LEU A 390 -31.07 25.52 4.76
N THR A 391 -31.43 26.08 3.61
CA THR A 391 -32.01 25.34 2.49
C THR A 391 -31.06 25.36 1.29
N LEU A 392 -30.80 24.19 0.71
CA LEU A 392 -30.09 24.02 -0.55
C LEU A 392 -31.04 23.41 -1.57
N SER A 393 -31.18 24.03 -2.73
CA SER A 393 -32.06 23.54 -3.80
C SER A 393 -31.42 23.74 -5.17
N ILE A 394 -31.50 22.73 -6.02
CA ILE A 394 -31.07 22.85 -7.43
C ILE A 394 -32.14 23.65 -8.19
N ILE A 395 -31.71 24.71 -8.87
CA ILE A 395 -32.61 25.57 -9.66
C ILE A 395 -32.39 25.40 -11.17
N ASN A 396 -31.21 24.92 -11.58
CA ASN A 396 -30.89 24.64 -12.97
C ASN A 396 -29.89 23.50 -13.06
N SER A 397 -29.96 22.71 -14.13
CA SER A 397 -28.98 21.67 -14.43
C SER A 397 -28.94 21.41 -15.93
N SER A 398 -27.81 20.87 -16.39
CA SER A 398 -27.63 20.39 -17.76
C SER A 398 -28.29 19.02 -18.02
N CYS A 399 -28.77 18.32 -16.99
CA CYS A 399 -29.38 16.99 -17.11
C CYS A 399 -30.72 16.88 -16.37
N SER A 400 -31.44 15.78 -16.61
CA SER A 400 -32.77 15.52 -16.02
C SER A 400 -32.71 14.95 -14.60
N ASN A 401 -31.57 14.39 -14.18
CA ASN A 401 -31.38 13.83 -12.83
C ASN A 401 -30.06 14.30 -12.19
N PRO A 402 -29.91 15.59 -11.87
CA PRO A 402 -28.71 16.08 -11.21
C PRO A 402 -28.61 15.58 -9.78
N LYS A 403 -27.40 15.22 -9.37
CA LYS A 403 -27.05 14.80 -8.02
C LYS A 403 -25.88 15.62 -7.51
N VAL A 404 -26.08 16.27 -6.37
CA VAL A 404 -25.06 17.07 -5.70
C VAL A 404 -25.01 16.62 -4.25
N TYR A 405 -23.82 16.38 -3.72
CA TYR A 405 -23.63 16.00 -2.33
C TYR A 405 -23.13 17.18 -1.51
N LEU A 406 -23.67 17.33 -0.32
CA LEU A 406 -23.13 18.24 0.68
C LEU A 406 -21.87 17.63 1.29
N ASP A 407 -20.72 18.28 1.16
CA ASP A 407 -19.53 17.89 1.90
C ASP A 407 -19.64 18.42 3.34
N TYR A 408 -19.81 19.74 3.47
CA TYR A 408 -20.13 20.36 4.75
C TYR A 408 -20.74 21.74 4.56
N PHE A 409 -21.38 22.25 5.61
CA PHE A 409 -21.49 23.69 5.80
C PHE A 409 -21.00 24.10 7.19
N GLU A 410 -20.40 25.28 7.25
CA GLU A 410 -19.80 25.84 8.44
C GLU A 410 -20.28 27.28 8.64
N ILE A 411 -20.69 27.59 9.86
CA ILE A 411 -21.13 28.92 10.28
C ILE A 411 -20.16 29.43 11.33
N ARG A 412 -19.61 30.61 11.09
CA ARG A 412 -18.79 31.34 12.05
C ARG A 412 -19.52 32.62 12.44
N TRP A 413 -19.74 32.81 13.73
CA TRP A 413 -20.45 33.98 14.24
C TRP A 413 -19.79 34.52 15.50
N THR A 414 -20.09 35.76 15.84
CA THR A 414 -19.70 36.32 17.13
C THR A 414 -20.67 35.82 18.19
N ARG A 415 -20.15 35.15 19.23
CA ARG A 415 -20.92 34.63 20.37
C ARG A 415 -20.42 35.14 21.72
N THR A 416 -21.28 35.12 22.73
CA THR A 416 -20.85 35.19 24.13
C THR A 416 -20.01 33.96 24.49
N ILE A 417 -19.06 34.18 25.39
CA ILE A 417 -18.23 33.10 25.95
C ILE A 417 -19.11 32.17 26.81
N GLY A 418 -19.02 30.87 26.58
CA GLY A 418 -19.81 29.83 27.25
C GLY A 418 -19.04 28.52 27.39
N ASP A 419 -19.73 27.44 27.76
CA ASP A 419 -19.13 26.11 27.88
C ASP A 419 -18.56 25.59 26.54
N GLY A 420 -17.49 24.80 26.61
CA GLY A 420 -16.84 24.17 25.47
C GLY A 420 -15.68 24.96 24.88
N SER A 421 -15.37 24.67 23.61
CA SER A 421 -14.27 25.33 22.89
C SER A 421 -14.63 26.76 22.49
N VAL A 422 -13.68 27.66 22.72
CA VAL A 422 -13.79 29.09 22.43
C VAL A 422 -12.65 29.49 21.51
N TYR A 423 -12.98 30.11 20.38
CA TYR A 423 -12.04 30.43 19.31
C TYR A 423 -11.81 31.94 19.19
N PHE A 424 -10.55 32.34 19.03
CA PHE A 424 -10.17 33.75 18.84
C PHE A 424 -9.27 33.90 17.61
N GLN A 425 -9.75 34.55 16.54
CA GLN A 425 -8.96 34.79 15.30
C GLN A 425 -8.15 36.10 15.33
N THR A 426 -8.58 37.07 16.13
CA THR A 426 -7.91 38.37 16.29
C THR A 426 -7.63 38.65 17.76
N ASN A 427 -6.83 39.69 18.03
CA ASN A 427 -6.69 40.20 19.40
C ASN A 427 -8.07 40.51 19.98
N ALA A 428 -8.37 39.91 21.13
CA ALA A 428 -9.59 40.13 21.88
C ALA A 428 -9.24 39.96 23.39
N SER A 429 -9.72 40.81 24.27
CA SER A 429 -9.57 40.73 25.75
C SER A 429 -10.65 39.89 26.54
N ALA A 430 -10.62 38.57 26.73
CA ALA A 430 -11.82 37.85 27.27
C ALA A 430 -12.17 38.05 28.78
N LYS A 431 -13.46 38.05 29.13
CA LYS A 431 -14.01 37.89 30.50
C LYS A 431 -15.01 36.74 30.53
N LEU A 432 -14.74 35.71 31.33
CA LEU A 432 -15.75 34.70 31.64
C LEU A 432 -16.85 35.31 32.52
N THR A 433 -18.10 35.20 32.08
CA THR A 433 -19.28 35.59 32.86
C THR A 433 -19.86 34.43 33.69
N ASN A 434 -19.43 33.20 33.43
CA ASN A 434 -19.88 31.98 34.10
C ASN A 434 -18.89 31.47 35.17
N SER A 435 -19.42 30.75 36.16
CA SER A 435 -18.66 29.96 37.14
C SER A 435 -18.06 28.71 36.49
N ALA A 436 -17.15 28.87 35.54
CA ALA A 436 -16.43 27.75 34.95
C ALA A 436 -15.62 27.03 36.04
N LEU A 437 -15.66 25.69 36.02
CA LEU A 437 -14.84 24.87 36.92
C LEU A 437 -13.35 24.97 36.54
N MET A 438 -13.06 25.00 35.23
CA MET A 438 -11.69 25.11 34.73
C MET A 438 -11.66 25.75 33.33
N VAL A 439 -10.61 26.53 33.07
CA VAL A 439 -10.32 27.13 31.76
C VAL A 439 -8.91 26.75 31.34
N LEU A 440 -8.78 26.23 30.11
CA LEU A 440 -7.51 25.80 29.54
C LEU A 440 -7.18 26.58 28.25
N ASP A 441 -5.92 26.96 28.07
CA ASP A 441 -5.36 27.23 26.74
C ASP A 441 -5.04 25.90 26.07
N ILE A 442 -5.72 25.62 24.97
CA ILE A 442 -5.60 24.39 24.18
C ILE A 442 -5.15 24.71 22.75
N THR A 443 -4.47 25.84 22.54
CA THR A 443 -3.88 26.19 21.25
C THR A 443 -2.94 25.07 20.78
N ASN A 444 -2.19 24.48 21.72
CA ASN A 444 -1.62 23.14 21.57
C ASN A 444 -2.41 22.17 22.47
N PRO A 445 -3.28 21.29 21.93
CA PRO A 445 -4.13 20.41 22.72
C PRO A 445 -3.35 19.34 23.49
N TYR A 446 -2.08 19.09 23.14
CA TYR A 446 -1.20 18.15 23.85
C TYR A 446 -0.34 18.83 24.93
N GLU A 447 -0.44 20.15 25.06
CA GLU A 447 0.23 20.94 26.11
C GLU A 447 -0.71 21.98 26.70
N PRO A 448 -1.85 21.55 27.30
CA PRO A 448 -2.81 22.47 27.88
C PRO A 448 -2.22 23.26 29.06
N ILE A 449 -2.60 24.53 29.16
CA ILE A 449 -2.20 25.44 30.25
C ILE A 449 -3.45 25.86 31.01
N ILE A 450 -3.44 25.72 32.33
CA ILE A 450 -4.53 26.19 33.20
C ILE A 450 -4.46 27.70 33.31
N LEU A 451 -5.60 28.36 33.09
CA LEU A 451 -5.72 29.80 33.21
C LEU A 451 -6.47 30.15 34.50
N LYS A 452 -5.75 30.71 35.48
CA LYS A 452 -6.31 31.22 36.74
C LYS A 452 -6.50 32.73 36.67
N ASN A 453 -7.54 33.25 37.33
CA ASN A 453 -7.87 34.68 37.39
C ASN A 453 -7.87 35.33 35.98
N PHE A 454 -8.68 34.76 35.08
CA PHE A 454 -8.61 35.00 33.63
C PHE A 454 -8.70 36.47 33.25
N SER A 455 -7.61 37.01 32.70
CA SER A 455 -7.57 38.36 32.18
C SER A 455 -6.24 38.67 31.47
N ASP A 456 -5.94 38.54 30.18
CA ASP A 456 -4.68 39.06 29.56
C ASP A 456 -4.94 39.12 28.04
N ASN A 457 -4.02 39.68 27.27
CA ASN A 457 -4.14 39.73 25.82
C ASN A 457 -4.19 38.30 25.23
N VAL A 458 -5.34 37.95 24.65
CA VAL A 458 -5.47 36.75 23.84
C VAL A 458 -4.66 36.96 22.57
N TYR A 459 -3.76 36.02 22.29
CA TYR A 459 -2.99 36.01 21.05
C TYR A 459 -3.90 35.61 19.88
N PRO A 460 -3.72 36.19 18.69
CA PRO A 460 -4.52 35.84 17.54
C PRO A 460 -4.31 34.35 17.19
N ASN A 461 -5.39 33.67 16.83
CA ASN A 461 -5.45 32.23 16.52
C ASN A 461 -5.28 31.28 17.72
N SER A 462 -5.59 31.73 18.93
CA SER A 462 -5.62 30.86 20.11
C SER A 462 -6.96 30.14 20.26
N ILE A 463 -6.91 28.99 20.95
CA ILE A 463 -8.09 28.18 21.25
C ILE A 463 -8.11 27.94 22.75
N TYR A 464 -9.22 28.30 23.41
CA TYR A 464 -9.44 28.00 24.82
C TYR A 464 -10.54 26.96 24.98
N PHE A 465 -10.50 26.22 26.09
CA PHE A 465 -11.57 25.32 26.50
C PHE A 465 -12.09 25.74 27.86
N ILE A 466 -13.39 25.99 27.95
CA ILE A 466 -14.08 26.33 29.20
C ILE A 466 -14.92 25.13 29.59
N ALA A 467 -14.73 24.63 30.80
CA ALA A 467 -15.46 23.49 31.32
C ALA A 467 -16.35 23.91 32.50
N ASN A 468 -17.65 23.71 32.37
CA ASN A 468 -18.62 23.79 33.47
C ASN A 468 -18.84 22.44 34.16
N GLU A 469 -18.42 21.35 33.51
CA GLU A 469 -18.41 20.00 34.05
C GLU A 469 -17.16 19.24 33.58
N PHE A 470 -16.77 18.21 34.33
CA PHE A 470 -15.74 17.27 33.89
C PHE A 470 -16.40 16.03 33.31
N LYS A 471 -15.92 15.58 32.15
CA LYS A 471 -16.40 14.36 31.49
C LYS A 471 -15.77 13.12 32.10
N THR A 472 -16.45 11.99 31.99
CA THR A 472 -15.88 10.68 32.29
C THR A 472 -15.46 9.98 30.99
N PRO A 473 -14.34 9.23 30.98
CA PRO A 473 -13.98 8.41 29.82
C PRO A 473 -15.07 7.38 29.49
N ILE A 474 -15.12 6.95 28.23
CA ILE A 474 -16.05 5.89 27.78
C ILE A 474 -15.67 4.56 28.41
N SER A 475 -14.37 4.25 28.43
CA SER A 475 -13.84 3.11 29.16
C SER A 475 -12.42 3.39 29.63
N ILE A 476 -12.05 2.70 30.71
CA ILE A 476 -10.69 2.60 31.23
C ILE A 476 -10.38 1.12 31.42
N GLU A 477 -9.28 0.64 30.84
CA GLU A 477 -8.97 -0.79 30.77
C GLU A 477 -7.48 -1.01 31.02
N ILE A 478 -7.12 -2.00 31.84
CA ILE A 478 -5.72 -2.42 32.00
C ILE A 478 -5.26 -3.07 30.68
N ILE A 479 -4.14 -2.59 30.14
CA ILE A 479 -3.53 -3.14 28.94
C ILE A 479 -2.79 -4.41 29.32
N ASN A 480 -3.20 -5.54 28.72
CA ASN A 480 -2.48 -6.80 28.88
C ASN A 480 -1.37 -6.90 27.83
N ILE A 481 -0.13 -6.62 28.25
CA ILE A 481 1.06 -6.73 27.41
C ILE A 481 1.68 -8.12 27.61
N ALA A 482 0.97 -9.16 27.15
CA ALA A 482 1.46 -10.53 27.24
C ALA A 482 2.71 -10.75 26.36
N LYS A 483 2.80 -10.05 25.22
CA LYS A 483 3.95 -10.06 24.30
C LYS A 483 4.35 -8.62 23.99
N ASN A 484 5.51 -8.18 24.47
CA ASN A 484 6.04 -6.86 24.16
C ASN A 484 6.61 -6.82 22.73
N LEU A 485 5.92 -6.14 21.82
CA LEU A 485 6.28 -6.11 20.41
C LEU A 485 7.52 -5.25 20.13
N TYR A 486 7.92 -4.36 21.05
CA TYR A 486 9.16 -3.59 20.93
C TYR A 486 10.42 -4.44 21.12
N GLU A 487 10.30 -5.58 21.78
CA GLU A 487 11.40 -6.52 22.06
C GLU A 487 11.54 -7.61 20.98
N LEU A 488 10.57 -7.69 20.06
CA LEU A 488 10.58 -8.66 18.99
C LEU A 488 11.79 -8.43 18.07
N SER A 489 12.63 -9.45 17.95
CA SER A 489 13.92 -9.40 17.25
C SER A 489 14.25 -10.75 16.59
N ASN A 490 15.26 -10.75 15.72
CA ASN A 490 15.74 -11.93 14.98
C ASN A 490 14.65 -12.64 14.16
N VAL A 491 13.64 -11.92 13.68
CA VAL A 491 12.55 -12.47 12.85
C VAL A 491 12.96 -12.45 11.38
N GLU A 492 12.80 -13.58 10.69
CA GLU A 492 13.11 -13.72 9.26
C GLU A 492 11.86 -13.61 8.37
N TYR A 493 10.71 -14.00 8.93
CA TYR A 493 9.41 -13.89 8.27
C TYR A 493 8.35 -13.51 9.30
N ILE A 494 7.76 -12.33 9.10
CA ILE A 494 6.61 -11.86 9.88
C ILE A 494 5.29 -12.13 9.15
N ILE A 495 4.34 -12.69 9.87
CA ILE A 495 2.94 -12.84 9.44
C ILE A 495 2.08 -12.00 10.37
N VAL A 496 1.22 -11.16 9.82
CA VAL A 496 0.34 -10.28 10.61
C VAL A 496 -1.11 -10.49 10.19
N GLY A 497 -1.99 -10.73 11.16
CA GLY A 497 -3.43 -10.91 10.92
C GLY A 497 -4.24 -10.89 12.22
N PRO A 498 -5.54 -11.22 12.18
CA PRO A 498 -6.41 -11.21 13.36
C PRO A 498 -5.98 -12.20 14.46
N ARG A 499 -6.05 -11.81 15.73
CA ARG A 499 -5.67 -12.67 16.86
C ARG A 499 -6.32 -14.05 16.82
N ASP A 500 -7.62 -14.11 16.53
CA ASP A 500 -8.41 -15.34 16.53
C ASP A 500 -8.05 -16.33 15.41
N TRP A 501 -7.16 -15.94 14.48
CA TRP A 501 -6.71 -16.76 13.37
C TRP A 501 -5.35 -17.42 13.63
N GLU A 502 -4.59 -17.01 14.66
CA GLU A 502 -3.23 -17.52 14.97
C GLU A 502 -3.14 -19.05 14.96
N ASN A 503 -4.15 -19.73 15.51
CA ASN A 503 -4.14 -21.19 15.66
C ASN A 503 -4.21 -21.98 14.34
N VAL A 504 -4.82 -21.45 13.26
CA VAL A 504 -4.86 -22.17 11.97
C VAL A 504 -3.56 -22.05 11.17
N LEU A 505 -2.64 -21.20 11.62
CA LEU A 505 -1.33 -21.05 10.99
C LEU A 505 -0.27 -21.99 11.56
N SER A 506 -0.54 -22.72 12.65
CA SER A 506 0.51 -23.48 13.37
C SER A 506 1.25 -24.48 12.46
N ASP A 507 0.51 -25.22 11.64
CA ASP A 507 1.09 -26.18 10.68
C ASP A 507 1.95 -25.48 9.62
N TYR A 508 1.46 -24.35 9.10
CA TYR A 508 2.16 -23.56 8.10
C TYR A 508 3.42 -22.89 8.67
N ILE A 509 3.35 -22.32 9.87
CA ILE A 509 4.52 -21.72 10.55
C ILE A 509 5.58 -22.78 10.79
N ASN A 510 5.20 -23.97 11.27
CA ASN A 510 6.14 -25.08 11.46
C ASN A 510 6.77 -25.53 10.13
N TYR A 511 5.94 -25.69 9.08
CA TYR A 511 6.43 -26.00 7.74
C TYR A 511 7.43 -24.95 7.25
N ARG A 512 7.07 -23.66 7.30
CA ARG A 512 7.90 -22.57 6.76
C ARG A 512 9.16 -22.32 7.60
N SER A 513 9.11 -22.56 8.90
CA SER A 513 10.31 -22.55 9.77
C SER A 513 11.29 -23.67 9.44
N ARG A 514 10.84 -24.79 8.84
CA ARG A 514 11.69 -25.90 8.42
C ARG A 514 12.06 -25.87 6.94
N PHE A 515 11.24 -25.25 6.11
CA PHE A 515 11.42 -25.15 4.66
C PHE A 515 11.32 -23.68 4.27
N PHE A 516 12.45 -23.01 4.36
CA PHE A 516 12.51 -21.56 4.22
C PHE A 516 13.32 -21.15 2.97
N PRO A 517 12.75 -20.35 2.06
CA PRO A 517 13.49 -19.83 0.93
C PRO A 517 14.51 -18.78 1.39
N VAL A 518 15.78 -19.12 1.31
CA VAL A 518 16.90 -18.22 1.64
C VAL A 518 17.67 -17.82 0.40
N ILE A 519 18.52 -16.82 0.56
CA ILE A 519 19.41 -16.36 -0.49
C ILE A 519 20.70 -17.18 -0.44
N CYS A 520 20.99 -17.87 -1.54
CA CYS A 520 22.11 -18.80 -1.69
C CYS A 520 23.05 -18.26 -2.77
N GLY A 521 24.00 -17.42 -2.37
CA GLY A 521 24.87 -16.70 -3.31
C GLY A 521 24.09 -15.71 -4.18
N THR A 522 24.14 -15.89 -5.50
CA THR A 522 23.38 -15.10 -6.49
C THR A 522 22.03 -15.71 -6.83
N ASP A 523 21.52 -16.70 -6.07
CA ASP A 523 20.20 -17.35 -6.27
C ASP A 523 19.36 -17.44 -5.00
N PHE A 524 18.18 -18.07 -5.11
CA PHE A 524 17.36 -18.52 -3.99
C PHE A 524 17.35 -20.05 -3.95
N CYS A 525 17.45 -20.61 -2.74
CA CYS A 525 17.29 -22.03 -2.51
C CYS A 525 16.46 -22.29 -1.26
N MET A 526 15.88 -23.48 -1.17
CA MET A 526 15.11 -23.88 0.00
C MET A 526 16.09 -24.39 1.06
N ASP A 527 16.24 -23.66 2.17
CA ASP A 527 16.92 -24.20 3.35
C ASP A 527 15.98 -25.16 4.06
N SER A 528 16.48 -26.38 4.29
CA SER A 528 15.81 -27.42 5.06
C SER A 528 16.67 -28.01 6.17
N LEU A 529 17.85 -27.43 6.38
CA LEU A 529 18.83 -27.85 7.39
C LEU A 529 18.75 -26.96 8.63
N SER A 530 18.47 -25.68 8.43
CA SER A 530 18.33 -24.69 9.51
C SER A 530 16.88 -24.53 9.93
N PHE A 531 16.67 -24.11 11.18
CA PHE A 531 15.35 -23.67 11.65
C PHE A 531 15.26 -22.15 11.59
N HIS A 532 14.25 -21.64 10.89
CA HIS A 532 14.06 -20.21 10.66
C HIS A 532 12.97 -19.61 11.55
N ASN A 533 13.18 -18.36 11.96
CA ASN A 533 12.29 -17.69 12.89
C ASN A 533 11.11 -17.01 12.16
N VAL A 534 10.05 -17.80 11.95
CA VAL A 534 8.76 -17.34 11.43
C VAL A 534 7.86 -16.98 12.61
N LYS A 535 7.31 -15.75 12.61
CA LYS A 535 6.46 -15.25 13.70
C LYS A 535 5.10 -14.80 13.20
N TYR A 536 4.08 -15.11 13.98
CA TYR A 536 2.76 -14.51 13.85
C TYR A 536 2.58 -13.40 14.89
N VAL A 537 2.02 -12.27 14.47
CA VAL A 537 1.64 -11.18 15.36
C VAL A 537 0.20 -10.78 15.07
N ALA A 538 -0.60 -10.68 16.12
CA ALA A 538 -1.97 -10.21 16.00
C ALA A 538 -1.99 -8.71 15.66
N VAL A 539 -2.80 -8.31 14.68
CA VAL A 539 -2.96 -6.89 14.31
C VAL A 539 -3.52 -6.06 15.47
N GLU A 540 -4.34 -6.68 16.32
CA GLU A 540 -4.89 -6.07 17.53
C GLU A 540 -3.80 -5.74 18.57
N ASP A 541 -2.77 -6.58 18.71
CA ASP A 541 -1.63 -6.30 19.61
C ASP A 541 -0.82 -5.10 19.09
N ILE A 542 -0.73 -4.95 17.76
CA ILE A 542 -0.08 -3.81 17.12
C ILE A 542 -0.88 -2.53 17.37
N PHE A 543 -2.21 -2.55 17.20
CA PHE A 543 -3.04 -1.39 17.49
C PHE A 543 -2.95 -0.99 18.97
N GLU A 544 -2.94 -1.95 19.88
CA GLU A 544 -2.82 -1.67 21.31
C GLU A 544 -1.47 -1.01 21.64
N GLN A 545 -0.36 -1.53 21.12
CA GLN A 545 0.99 -1.09 21.50
C GLN A 545 1.50 0.11 20.69
N PHE A 546 1.21 0.17 19.40
CA PHE A 546 1.71 1.24 18.50
C PHE A 546 0.64 2.27 18.14
N GLY A 547 -0.65 1.98 18.36
CA GLY A 547 -1.79 2.86 18.09
C GLY A 547 -2.56 3.31 19.32
N PHE A 548 -2.21 2.77 20.50
CA PHE A 548 -2.94 2.97 21.76
C PHE A 548 -4.42 2.53 21.70
N GLY A 549 -4.76 1.65 20.75
CA GLY A 549 -6.12 1.19 20.48
C GLY A 549 -6.69 1.69 19.14
N SER A 550 -6.08 2.71 18.54
CA SER A 550 -6.48 3.23 17.22
C SER A 550 -6.20 2.21 16.12
N LYS A 551 -7.19 1.93 15.29
CA LYS A 551 -7.09 1.03 14.11
C LYS A 551 -6.39 1.67 12.90
N ASP A 552 -5.40 2.52 13.15
CA ASP A 552 -4.74 3.29 12.09
C ASP A 552 -3.67 2.47 11.34
N PRO A 553 -3.57 2.61 10.00
CA PRO A 553 -2.50 1.98 9.21
C PRO A 553 -1.08 2.35 9.66
N VAL A 554 -0.89 3.56 10.21
CA VAL A 554 0.43 4.06 10.61
C VAL A 554 1.03 3.23 11.76
N SER A 555 0.20 2.70 12.67
CA SER A 555 0.61 1.84 13.78
C SER A 555 1.26 0.56 13.27
N ILE A 556 0.67 -0.05 12.24
CA ILE A 556 1.18 -1.25 11.60
C ILE A 556 2.55 -0.97 10.96
N ARG A 557 2.65 0.11 10.18
CA ARG A 557 3.92 0.53 9.58
C ARG A 557 5.00 0.79 10.65
N ASN A 558 4.66 1.49 11.73
CA ASN A 558 5.61 1.82 12.78
C ASN A 558 6.08 0.58 13.56
N PHE A 559 5.20 -0.41 13.77
CA PHE A 559 5.58 -1.72 14.28
C PHE A 559 6.55 -2.42 13.34
N LEU A 560 6.21 -2.52 12.05
CA LEU A 560 7.05 -3.20 11.06
C LEU A 560 8.41 -2.52 10.90
N TRP A 561 8.46 -1.20 10.98
CA TRP A 561 9.70 -0.43 11.05
C TRP A 561 10.55 -0.76 12.29
N THR A 562 9.91 -0.86 13.45
CA THR A 562 10.58 -1.25 14.70
C THR A 562 11.12 -2.67 14.59
N LEU A 563 10.34 -3.60 14.06
CA LEU A 563 10.75 -4.99 13.83
C LEU A 563 11.92 -5.06 12.84
N TYR A 564 11.88 -4.31 11.75
CA TYR A 564 12.92 -4.27 10.73
C TYR A 564 14.28 -3.81 11.28
N ARG A 565 14.27 -2.85 12.21
CA ARG A 565 15.48 -2.40 12.91
C ARG A 565 16.03 -3.47 13.86
N ASN A 566 15.13 -4.17 14.57
CA ASN A 566 15.49 -5.23 15.51
C ASN A 566 15.81 -6.57 14.85
N SER A 567 15.45 -6.75 13.57
CA SER A 567 15.63 -7.99 12.81
C SER A 567 16.31 -7.72 11.46
N PRO A 568 17.65 -7.57 11.42
CA PRO A 568 18.36 -7.27 10.18
C PRO A 568 18.22 -8.32 9.07
N ASN A 569 17.80 -9.53 9.44
CA ASN A 569 17.55 -10.67 8.57
C ASN A 569 16.07 -10.83 8.15
N LEU A 570 15.20 -9.83 8.38
CA LEU A 570 13.80 -9.88 7.96
C LEU A 570 13.71 -9.91 6.42
N LEU A 571 13.24 -11.03 5.85
CA LEU A 571 13.16 -11.27 4.41
C LEU A 571 11.75 -11.14 3.85
N TYR A 572 10.75 -11.61 4.61
CA TYR A 572 9.39 -11.75 4.16
C TYR A 572 8.36 -11.14 5.12
N GLY A 573 7.29 -10.59 4.56
CA GLY A 573 6.11 -10.11 5.28
C GLY A 573 4.82 -10.61 4.64
N LEU A 574 3.95 -11.28 5.40
CA LEU A 574 2.62 -11.71 4.92
C LEU A 574 1.54 -11.00 5.71
N ILE A 575 0.71 -10.24 5.01
CA ILE A 575 -0.51 -9.67 5.55
C ILE A 575 -1.64 -10.70 5.37
N ILE A 576 -2.37 -11.01 6.44
CA ILE A 576 -3.57 -11.84 6.38
C ILE A 576 -4.75 -11.00 6.85
N GLY A 577 -5.73 -10.85 5.96
CA GLY A 577 -6.92 -10.06 6.21
C GLY A 577 -7.24 -9.18 5.02
N ASP A 578 -8.53 -9.07 4.75
CA ASP A 578 -9.09 -8.17 3.75
C ASP A 578 -9.33 -6.75 4.31
N GLY A 579 -9.52 -5.76 3.44
CA GLY A 579 -9.59 -4.35 3.78
C GLY A 579 -10.80 -3.63 3.16
N THR A 580 -10.99 -2.36 3.49
CA THR A 580 -11.98 -1.50 2.85
C THR A 580 -11.63 -0.02 3.03
N TYR A 581 -12.05 0.82 2.08
CA TYR A 581 -12.03 2.28 2.25
C TYR A 581 -12.90 2.77 3.42
N ASP A 582 -13.83 1.94 3.90
CA ASP A 582 -14.70 2.24 5.03
C ASP A 582 -14.08 1.86 6.37
N TYR A 583 -13.08 2.66 6.77
CA TYR A 583 -12.34 2.46 8.02
C TYR A 583 -13.24 2.43 9.27
N ARG A 584 -14.28 3.26 9.29
CA ARG A 584 -15.20 3.42 10.43
C ARG A 584 -16.44 2.52 10.33
N ASP A 585 -16.52 1.68 9.30
CA ASP A 585 -17.66 0.80 8.98
C ASP A 585 -19.01 1.57 8.95
N ILE A 586 -18.99 2.77 8.34
CA ILE A 586 -20.14 3.65 8.14
C ILE A 586 -21.26 2.92 7.40
N LEU A 587 -20.92 2.14 6.38
CA LEU A 587 -21.87 1.35 5.58
C LEU A 587 -22.29 0.05 6.26
N LYS A 588 -21.66 -0.33 7.39
CA LYS A 588 -21.92 -1.56 8.16
C LYS A 588 -21.80 -2.83 7.32
N ARG A 589 -20.73 -2.91 6.53
CA ARG A 589 -20.46 -4.04 5.60
C ARG A 589 -19.30 -4.91 6.05
N GLY A 590 -18.93 -4.82 7.33
CA GLY A 590 -17.94 -5.67 7.99
C GLY A 590 -16.57 -5.02 8.16
N GLY A 591 -16.41 -3.75 7.80
CA GLY A 591 -15.21 -2.96 8.02
C GLY A 591 -13.90 -3.59 7.52
N ASN A 592 -12.79 -3.11 8.06
CA ASN A 592 -11.45 -3.63 7.79
C ASN A 592 -11.13 -4.80 8.74
N ILE A 593 -10.68 -5.93 8.18
CA ILE A 593 -10.00 -6.98 8.95
C ILE A 593 -8.54 -6.58 9.14
N PHE A 594 -7.91 -6.11 8.06
CA PHE A 594 -6.60 -5.47 8.07
C PHE A 594 -6.69 -4.17 7.27
N PRO A 595 -6.46 -2.99 7.88
CA PRO A 595 -6.62 -1.69 7.22
C PRO A 595 -5.92 -1.58 5.87
N VAL A 596 -6.47 -0.75 4.99
CA VAL A 596 -5.81 -0.36 3.72
C VAL A 596 -5.17 1.01 3.87
N TYR A 597 -4.21 1.35 3.01
CA TYR A 597 -3.62 2.70 2.99
C TYR A 597 -3.84 3.41 1.65
N TYR A 598 -4.14 4.71 1.72
CA TYR A 598 -4.17 5.64 0.58
C TYR A 598 -3.24 6.83 0.84
N ASP A 599 -2.48 7.25 -0.18
CA ASP A 599 -1.54 8.39 -0.06
C ASP A 599 -2.24 9.76 -0.08
N PHE A 600 -3.48 9.82 -0.60
CA PHE A 600 -4.17 11.08 -0.92
C PHE A 600 -5.49 11.25 -0.16
N ASP A 601 -5.78 12.49 0.22
CA ASP A 601 -7.05 12.90 0.82
C ASP A 601 -8.12 13.19 -0.25
N GLU A 602 -7.85 13.02 -1.54
CA GLU A 602 -8.73 13.46 -2.64
C GLU A 602 -9.01 12.33 -3.63
N SER A 603 -10.08 11.56 -3.38
CA SER A 603 -10.59 10.61 -4.37
C SER A 603 -12.11 10.69 -4.45
N PHE A 604 -12.59 11.55 -5.34
CA PHE A 604 -14.02 11.70 -5.63
C PHE A 604 -14.48 10.82 -6.81
N ASP A 605 -13.54 10.10 -7.44
CA ASP A 605 -13.72 9.50 -8.76
C ASP A 605 -13.46 7.99 -8.76
N ILE A 606 -14.48 7.21 -9.07
CA ILE A 606 -14.36 5.74 -9.11
C ILE A 606 -13.70 5.24 -10.40
N ASN A 607 -13.76 6.01 -11.48
CA ASN A 607 -13.41 5.59 -12.84
C ASN A 607 -12.08 6.17 -13.35
N PHE A 608 -11.80 7.46 -13.13
CA PHE A 608 -10.66 8.20 -13.70
C PHE A 608 -9.53 8.54 -12.73
N SER A 609 -9.66 8.27 -11.42
CA SER A 609 -8.56 8.57 -10.49
C SER A 609 -7.45 7.51 -10.55
N PHE A 610 -6.22 7.97 -10.83
CA PHE A 610 -4.96 7.21 -10.84
C PHE A 610 -4.51 6.71 -9.45
N ALA A 611 -5.30 6.95 -8.40
CA ALA A 611 -4.98 6.52 -7.05
C ALA A 611 -5.77 5.26 -6.66
N GLY A 612 -5.07 4.31 -6.02
CA GLY A 612 -5.63 3.11 -5.41
C GLY A 612 -5.00 2.86 -4.04
N SER A 613 -5.42 1.78 -3.39
CA SER A 613 -4.80 1.28 -2.16
C SER A 613 -3.42 0.69 -2.46
N PHE A 614 -2.46 0.74 -1.53
CA PHE A 614 -1.17 0.06 -1.72
C PHE A 614 -0.56 -0.39 -0.40
N ASP A 615 -0.11 -1.64 -0.39
CA ASP A 615 0.51 -2.28 0.79
C ASP A 615 2.02 -2.02 0.89
N ASP A 616 2.67 -1.51 -0.16
CA ASP A 616 4.09 -1.08 -0.08
C ASP A 616 4.30 -0.12 1.09
N PHE A 617 3.30 0.69 1.44
CA PHE A 617 3.30 1.57 2.59
C PHE A 617 3.72 0.88 3.91
N TYR A 618 3.34 -0.38 4.13
CA TYR A 618 3.64 -1.09 5.37
C TYR A 618 5.09 -1.57 5.46
N PHE A 619 5.75 -1.75 4.31
CA PHE A 619 7.08 -2.33 4.18
C PHE A 619 8.08 -1.35 3.54
N ASP A 620 7.66 -0.13 3.23
CA ASP A 620 8.50 1.00 2.83
C ASP A 620 9.11 1.63 4.09
N PHE A 621 10.33 1.22 4.36
CA PHE A 621 11.14 1.70 5.45
C PHE A 621 12.04 2.86 4.98
N SER A 622 12.42 2.88 3.70
CA SER A 622 13.29 3.90 3.09
C SER A 622 12.59 5.24 2.82
N GLY A 623 11.25 5.25 2.74
CA GLY A 623 10.42 6.40 2.40
C GLY A 623 10.34 6.69 0.89
N ASP A 624 10.68 5.73 0.03
CA ASP A 624 10.68 5.88 -1.44
C ASP A 624 9.38 5.38 -2.12
N LYS A 625 8.39 4.95 -1.31
CA LYS A 625 7.09 4.36 -1.67
C LYS A 625 7.13 2.90 -2.12
N TYR A 626 8.28 2.25 -2.12
CA TYR A 626 8.40 0.84 -2.46
C TYR A 626 8.82 0.01 -1.25
N ALA A 627 8.33 -1.22 -1.15
CA ALA A 627 8.69 -2.11 -0.06
C ALA A 627 10.17 -2.50 -0.07
N ASP A 628 10.82 -2.47 1.10
CA ASP A 628 12.22 -2.89 1.29
C ASP A 628 12.38 -4.41 1.53
N ILE A 629 11.28 -5.12 1.84
CA ILE A 629 11.25 -6.58 2.01
C ILE A 629 10.24 -7.24 1.06
N ASN A 630 10.33 -8.56 0.88
CA ASN A 630 9.43 -9.29 -0.03
C ASN A 630 8.09 -9.50 0.69
N TYR A 631 7.00 -8.94 0.16
CA TYR A 631 5.71 -9.03 0.84
C TYR A 631 4.59 -9.55 -0.05
N GLY A 632 3.53 -10.05 0.59
CA GLY A 632 2.27 -10.39 -0.04
C GLY A 632 1.10 -10.23 0.92
N ARG A 633 -0.12 -10.17 0.38
CA ARG A 633 -1.37 -10.14 1.15
C ARG A 633 -2.21 -11.36 0.83
N PHE A 634 -2.80 -12.02 1.83
CA PHE A 634 -3.91 -12.92 1.62
C PHE A 634 -5.20 -12.23 2.11
N PRO A 635 -6.01 -11.66 1.19
CA PRO A 635 -7.21 -10.89 1.52
C PRO A 635 -8.35 -11.84 1.93
N ALA A 636 -8.26 -12.39 3.14
CA ALA A 636 -9.28 -13.26 3.71
C ALA A 636 -10.27 -12.45 4.53
N ARG A 637 -11.56 -12.79 4.44
CA ARG A 637 -12.58 -12.36 5.40
C ARG A 637 -12.97 -13.48 6.36
N ASP A 638 -12.61 -14.73 6.04
CA ASP A 638 -12.90 -15.89 6.87
C ASP A 638 -11.65 -16.74 7.17
N LYS A 639 -11.61 -17.25 8.40
CA LYS A 639 -10.51 -18.10 8.90
C LYS A 639 -10.33 -19.40 8.08
N SER A 640 -11.41 -19.95 7.53
CA SER A 640 -11.37 -21.16 6.69
C SER A 640 -10.71 -20.90 5.33
N GLU A 641 -10.79 -19.68 4.80
CA GLU A 641 -10.08 -19.27 3.58
C GLU A 641 -8.56 -19.33 3.83
N VAL A 642 -8.12 -18.85 5.00
CA VAL A 642 -6.70 -18.86 5.42
C VAL A 642 -6.19 -20.30 5.51
N LEU A 643 -6.92 -21.16 6.23
CA LEU A 643 -6.56 -22.57 6.37
C LEU A 643 -6.46 -23.26 4.99
N SER A 644 -7.44 -23.03 4.12
CA SER A 644 -7.49 -23.63 2.77
C SER A 644 -6.34 -23.15 1.89
N TYR A 645 -6.02 -21.86 1.93
CA TYR A 645 -4.94 -21.27 1.14
C TYR A 645 -3.55 -21.74 1.62
N LEU A 646 -3.30 -21.73 2.93
CA LEU A 646 -2.00 -22.17 3.46
C LEU A 646 -1.78 -23.67 3.24
N LYS A 647 -2.84 -24.49 3.31
CA LYS A 647 -2.76 -25.89 2.90
C LYS A 647 -2.40 -26.01 1.41
N LYS A 648 -3.02 -25.23 0.54
CA LYS A 648 -2.70 -25.17 -0.90
C LYS A 648 -1.22 -24.80 -1.14
N VAL A 649 -0.65 -23.91 -0.33
CA VAL A 649 0.80 -23.57 -0.38
C VAL A 649 1.67 -24.76 -0.03
N ILE A 650 1.40 -25.43 1.10
CA ILE A 650 2.16 -26.61 1.52
C ILE A 650 2.04 -27.70 0.45
N ASP A 651 0.83 -27.97 -0.06
CA ASP A 651 0.61 -28.95 -1.12
C ASP A 651 1.40 -28.57 -2.39
N TYR A 652 1.38 -27.30 -2.83
CA TYR A 652 2.09 -26.84 -4.03
C TYR A 652 3.61 -27.08 -3.97
N GLU A 653 4.21 -26.85 -2.79
CA GLU A 653 5.66 -26.98 -2.58
C GLU A 653 6.11 -28.41 -2.26
N THR A 654 5.26 -29.20 -1.61
CA THR A 654 5.57 -30.59 -1.22
C THR A 654 5.11 -31.64 -2.21
N ASN A 655 4.26 -31.28 -3.19
CA ASN A 655 3.72 -32.21 -4.17
C ASN A 655 4.86 -32.88 -4.97
N LYS A 656 5.00 -34.20 -4.76
CA LYS A 656 6.01 -35.06 -5.39
C LYS A 656 5.60 -35.61 -6.75
N PHE A 657 4.33 -35.44 -7.16
CA PHE A 657 3.87 -35.91 -8.46
C PHE A 657 4.53 -35.09 -9.57
N PHE A 658 5.37 -35.75 -10.37
CA PHE A 658 5.94 -35.15 -11.57
C PHE A 658 4.80 -34.79 -12.52
N SER A 659 4.57 -33.49 -12.72
CA SER A 659 3.55 -33.03 -13.64
C SER A 659 4.11 -31.86 -14.44
N ASP A 660 3.94 -31.98 -15.75
CA ASP A 660 4.54 -31.11 -16.76
C ASP A 660 3.91 -29.72 -16.81
N TRP A 661 2.82 -29.47 -16.07
CA TRP A 661 2.18 -28.16 -15.99
C TRP A 661 3.14 -27.06 -15.49
N LYS A 662 4.14 -27.41 -14.67
CA LYS A 662 5.18 -26.47 -14.22
C LYS A 662 6.13 -26.03 -15.35
N ASN A 663 6.13 -26.72 -16.49
CA ASN A 663 6.86 -26.36 -17.73
C ASN A 663 6.02 -25.52 -18.71
N ARG A 664 4.82 -25.08 -18.34
CA ARG A 664 3.90 -24.40 -19.25
C ARG A 664 3.65 -22.96 -18.81
N VAL A 665 3.69 -22.03 -19.76
CA VAL A 665 3.24 -20.64 -19.60
C VAL A 665 2.03 -20.39 -20.48
N LEU A 666 1.02 -19.72 -19.93
CA LEU A 666 -0.12 -19.24 -20.67
C LEU A 666 0.02 -17.74 -20.91
N LEU A 667 -0.01 -17.34 -22.17
CA LEU A 667 -0.04 -15.94 -22.56
C LEU A 667 -1.43 -15.55 -23.05
N VAL A 668 -2.00 -14.50 -22.48
CA VAL A 668 -3.35 -14.05 -22.76
C VAL A 668 -3.29 -12.60 -23.20
N ALA A 669 -3.95 -12.28 -24.32
CA ALA A 669 -3.95 -10.94 -24.88
C ALA A 669 -5.35 -10.54 -25.37
N ASP A 670 -5.77 -9.38 -24.92
CA ASP A 670 -6.98 -8.67 -25.37
C ASP A 670 -6.80 -8.11 -26.79
N ASP A 671 -7.90 -7.85 -27.48
CA ASP A 671 -7.94 -7.27 -28.82
C ASP A 671 -8.87 -6.06 -28.96
N PHE A 672 -9.59 -5.69 -27.88
CA PHE A 672 -10.59 -4.62 -27.74
C PHE A 672 -11.17 -4.10 -29.06
N VAL A 673 -12.39 -4.53 -29.39
CA VAL A 673 -13.08 -4.20 -30.65
C VAL A 673 -14.23 -3.22 -30.39
N ASN A 674 -14.00 -1.91 -30.53
CA ASN A 674 -15.02 -0.89 -30.26
C ASN A 674 -15.77 -0.36 -31.50
N GLY A 675 -16.27 -1.24 -32.38
CA GLY A 675 -17.14 -0.87 -33.51
C GLY A 675 -16.53 0.04 -34.60
N SER A 676 -15.45 0.76 -34.31
CA SER A 676 -14.53 1.41 -35.24
C SER A 676 -13.34 0.46 -35.46
N SER A 677 -12.83 0.45 -36.69
CA SER A 677 -11.94 -0.58 -37.24
C SER A 677 -10.51 -0.66 -36.65
N THR A 678 -10.25 -0.14 -35.46
CA THR A 678 -8.93 -0.20 -34.82
C THR A 678 -8.86 -1.35 -33.82
N CYS A 679 -8.39 -2.50 -34.27
CA CYS A 679 -7.99 -3.62 -33.42
C CYS A 679 -6.82 -3.16 -32.52
N GLU A 680 -6.98 -3.16 -31.19
CA GLU A 680 -5.93 -2.76 -30.24
C GLU A 680 -4.86 -3.83 -30.02
N SER A 681 -4.75 -4.81 -30.93
CA SER A 681 -3.70 -5.84 -30.96
C SER A 681 -2.29 -5.27 -30.73
N SER A 682 -2.01 -4.04 -31.17
CA SER A 682 -0.71 -3.40 -30.95
C SER A 682 -0.36 -3.15 -29.47
N TRP A 683 -1.35 -3.14 -28.58
CA TRP A 683 -1.18 -2.81 -27.15
C TRP A 683 -1.07 -4.03 -26.24
N HIS A 684 -1.69 -5.16 -26.60
CA HIS A 684 -1.71 -6.36 -25.75
C HIS A 684 -1.07 -7.58 -26.41
N LEU A 685 -1.37 -7.85 -27.69
CA LEU A 685 -0.85 -8.99 -28.45
C LEU A 685 0.66 -8.85 -28.76
N ILE A 686 1.08 -7.70 -29.29
CA ILE A 686 2.49 -7.45 -29.59
C ILE A 686 3.38 -7.61 -28.35
N PRO A 687 3.10 -6.98 -27.20
CA PRO A 687 3.92 -7.18 -26.01
C PRO A 687 3.92 -8.63 -25.51
N SER A 688 2.79 -9.34 -25.60
CA SER A 688 2.72 -10.78 -25.30
C SER A 688 3.71 -11.59 -26.16
N ASN A 689 3.73 -11.37 -27.47
CA ASN A 689 4.65 -12.04 -28.39
C ASN A 689 6.12 -11.66 -28.12
N ILE A 690 6.38 -10.40 -27.71
CA ILE A 690 7.71 -9.94 -27.29
C ILE A 690 8.17 -10.70 -26.04
N ILE A 691 7.31 -10.85 -25.03
CA ILE A 691 7.61 -11.63 -23.82
C ILE A 691 8.01 -13.06 -24.19
N GLN A 692 7.20 -13.73 -25.01
CA GLN A 692 7.49 -15.08 -25.47
C GLN A 692 8.84 -15.20 -26.16
N LYS A 693 9.09 -14.35 -27.17
CA LYS A 693 10.25 -14.48 -28.04
C LYS A 693 11.58 -14.23 -27.32
N LEU A 694 11.55 -13.35 -26.32
CA LEU A 694 12.78 -12.75 -25.79
C LEU A 694 13.08 -13.11 -24.34
N PHE A 695 12.06 -13.43 -23.55
CA PHE A 695 12.21 -13.65 -22.12
C PHE A 695 11.82 -15.05 -21.66
N ILE A 696 10.96 -15.76 -22.41
CA ILE A 696 10.62 -17.15 -22.12
C ILE A 696 11.67 -18.09 -22.75
N PRO A 697 12.33 -18.96 -21.95
CA PRO A 697 13.27 -19.95 -22.48
C PRO A 697 12.62 -20.92 -23.47
N ARG A 698 13.37 -21.35 -24.49
CA ARG A 698 12.85 -22.24 -25.56
C ARG A 698 12.39 -23.62 -25.07
N ASN A 699 12.85 -24.04 -23.88
CA ASN A 699 12.46 -25.30 -23.25
C ASN A 699 11.12 -25.23 -22.49
N VAL A 700 10.48 -24.06 -22.45
CA VAL A 700 9.17 -23.85 -21.82
C VAL A 700 8.08 -23.92 -22.88
N VAL A 701 7.01 -24.68 -22.60
CA VAL A 701 5.84 -24.76 -23.48
C VAL A 701 5.00 -23.50 -23.31
N VAL A 702 4.74 -22.78 -24.40
CA VAL A 702 3.92 -21.57 -24.38
C VAL A 702 2.63 -21.83 -25.14
N ASN A 703 1.50 -21.64 -24.46
CA ASN A 703 0.17 -21.67 -25.04
C ASN A 703 -0.46 -20.28 -24.97
N HIS A 704 -1.50 -20.05 -25.78
CA HIS A 704 -2.10 -18.73 -25.93
C HIS A 704 -3.61 -18.75 -25.75
N VAL A 705 -4.17 -17.66 -25.23
CA VAL A 705 -5.59 -17.28 -25.42
C VAL A 705 -5.56 -15.86 -25.95
N TYR A 706 -5.44 -15.72 -27.26
CA TYR A 706 -5.44 -14.42 -27.92
C TYR A 706 -6.85 -14.11 -28.39
N MET A 707 -7.48 -13.09 -27.82
CA MET A 707 -8.92 -12.88 -27.97
C MET A 707 -9.33 -12.64 -29.42
N HIS A 708 -8.44 -12.09 -30.26
CA HIS A 708 -8.70 -11.90 -31.70
C HIS A 708 -8.91 -13.21 -32.49
N GLU A 709 -8.55 -14.37 -31.92
CA GLU A 709 -8.73 -15.69 -32.56
C GLU A 709 -10.15 -16.24 -32.37
N TYR A 710 -10.97 -15.60 -31.52
CA TYR A 710 -12.30 -16.09 -31.14
C TYR A 710 -13.41 -15.15 -31.64
N PRO A 711 -14.57 -15.70 -32.06
CA PRO A 711 -15.68 -14.91 -32.58
C PRO A 711 -16.36 -14.08 -31.49
N LEU A 712 -16.81 -12.88 -31.86
CA LEU A 712 -17.64 -12.02 -31.03
C LEU A 712 -19.12 -12.41 -31.18
N GLU A 713 -19.75 -12.81 -30.08
CA GLU A 713 -21.14 -13.23 -29.98
C GLU A 713 -21.87 -12.38 -28.93
N GLY A 714 -22.81 -11.53 -29.36
CA GLY A 714 -23.59 -10.70 -28.44
C GLY A 714 -22.74 -9.75 -27.57
N GLY A 715 -21.63 -9.24 -28.11
CA GLY A 715 -20.69 -8.39 -27.39
C GLY A 715 -19.71 -9.12 -26.47
N LYS A 716 -19.71 -10.47 -26.49
CA LYS A 716 -18.83 -11.31 -25.67
C LYS A 716 -18.05 -12.31 -26.54
N LYS A 717 -16.99 -12.90 -25.99
CA LYS A 717 -16.24 -14.00 -26.64
C LYS A 717 -16.33 -15.29 -25.82
N PRO A 718 -17.48 -16.00 -25.84
CA PRO A 718 -17.72 -17.15 -24.97
C PRO A 718 -16.72 -18.29 -25.20
N LEU A 719 -16.28 -18.51 -26.43
CA LEU A 719 -15.26 -19.54 -26.73
C LEU A 719 -13.88 -19.19 -26.14
N ALA A 720 -13.51 -17.91 -26.08
CA ALA A 720 -12.28 -17.47 -25.42
C ALA A 720 -12.37 -17.67 -23.90
N ASN A 721 -13.52 -17.34 -23.30
CA ASN A 721 -13.80 -17.57 -21.87
C ASN A 721 -13.69 -19.07 -21.52
N GLN A 722 -14.34 -19.93 -22.30
CA GLN A 722 -14.30 -21.37 -22.09
C GLN A 722 -12.87 -21.93 -22.22
N ASP A 723 -12.13 -21.52 -23.25
CA ASP A 723 -10.75 -21.96 -23.46
C ASP A 723 -9.80 -21.47 -22.36
N PHE A 724 -9.95 -20.22 -21.90
CA PHE A 724 -9.21 -19.70 -20.75
C PHE A 724 -9.47 -20.54 -19.49
N ILE A 725 -10.73 -20.82 -19.16
CA ILE A 725 -11.09 -21.65 -17.98
C ILE A 725 -10.51 -23.07 -18.12
N ASN A 726 -10.64 -23.68 -19.30
CA ASN A 726 -10.09 -25.01 -19.56
C ASN A 726 -8.57 -25.03 -19.38
N LYS A 727 -7.86 -24.03 -19.91
CA LYS A 727 -6.40 -23.90 -19.77
C LYS A 727 -6.01 -23.63 -18.31
N PHE A 728 -6.70 -22.72 -17.61
CA PHE A 728 -6.47 -22.50 -16.19
C PHE A 728 -6.54 -23.82 -15.39
N ASN A 729 -7.59 -24.62 -15.63
CA ASN A 729 -7.81 -25.89 -14.94
C ASN A 729 -6.80 -26.98 -15.34
N ASN A 730 -6.22 -26.90 -16.54
CA ASN A 730 -5.17 -27.81 -17.01
C ASN A 730 -3.79 -27.58 -16.37
N GLY A 731 -3.59 -26.41 -15.73
CA GLY A 731 -2.40 -26.07 -14.97
C GLY A 731 -1.28 -25.43 -15.80
N TYR A 732 -0.74 -24.34 -15.27
CA TYR A 732 0.36 -23.54 -15.83
C TYR A 732 1.19 -22.98 -14.68
N ILE A 733 2.51 -22.91 -14.78
CA ILE A 733 3.31 -22.29 -13.70
C ILE A 733 3.03 -20.79 -13.60
N LEU A 734 2.82 -20.16 -14.76
CA LEU A 734 2.60 -18.74 -14.89
C LEU A 734 1.53 -18.49 -15.96
N ILE A 735 0.56 -17.64 -15.63
CA ILE A 735 -0.42 -17.10 -16.57
C ILE A 735 -0.16 -15.59 -16.64
N ASN A 736 0.13 -15.05 -17.82
CA ASN A 736 0.34 -13.63 -18.03
C ASN A 736 -0.75 -13.04 -18.92
N ILE A 737 -1.48 -12.06 -18.40
CA ILE A 737 -2.63 -11.45 -19.05
C ILE A 737 -2.36 -9.97 -19.32
N PHE A 738 -2.29 -9.59 -20.60
CA PHE A 738 -2.34 -8.20 -21.06
C PHE A 738 -3.76 -7.88 -21.54
N SER A 739 -4.49 -7.04 -20.80
CA SER A 739 -5.89 -6.74 -21.12
C SER A 739 -6.39 -5.47 -20.44
N HIS A 740 -7.56 -4.99 -20.85
CA HIS A 740 -8.41 -4.13 -20.01
C HIS A 740 -9.03 -4.91 -18.85
N GLY A 741 -9.46 -4.18 -17.83
CA GLY A 741 -9.93 -4.81 -16.61
C GLY A 741 -10.66 -3.82 -15.72
N ASN A 742 -11.54 -4.38 -14.92
CA ASN A 742 -12.18 -3.70 -13.81
C ASN A 742 -12.28 -4.70 -12.64
N PRO A 743 -12.78 -4.28 -11.45
CA PRO A 743 -12.86 -5.19 -10.30
C PRO A 743 -13.64 -6.49 -10.54
N SER A 744 -14.54 -6.52 -11.53
CA SER A 744 -15.47 -7.62 -11.79
C SER A 744 -15.17 -8.49 -13.01
N GLN A 745 -14.34 -8.01 -13.96
CA GLN A 745 -14.03 -8.73 -15.19
C GLN A 745 -12.71 -8.31 -15.86
N ILE A 746 -12.21 -9.19 -16.73
CA ILE A 746 -11.10 -8.98 -17.66
C ILE A 746 -11.65 -8.91 -19.10
N ALA A 747 -11.16 -7.94 -19.87
CA ALA A 747 -11.61 -7.54 -21.20
C ALA A 747 -13.07 -7.04 -21.24
N SER A 748 -13.40 -6.21 -22.23
CA SER A 748 -14.77 -5.72 -22.41
C SER A 748 -15.68 -6.82 -22.96
N GLU A 749 -15.12 -7.70 -23.79
CA GLU A 749 -15.74 -8.88 -24.38
C GLU A 749 -15.85 -10.07 -23.40
N GLN A 750 -15.64 -9.81 -22.11
CA GLN A 750 -15.80 -10.74 -20.98
C GLN A 750 -14.97 -12.02 -21.14
N LEU A 751 -13.63 -11.90 -21.14
CA LEU A 751 -12.75 -13.06 -21.11
C LEU A 751 -12.96 -13.88 -19.83
N PHE A 752 -13.06 -13.21 -18.68
CA PHE A 752 -13.30 -13.85 -17.39
C PHE A 752 -13.94 -12.85 -16.44
N SER A 753 -14.88 -13.31 -15.60
CA SER A 753 -15.64 -12.45 -14.68
C SER A 753 -15.86 -13.11 -13.31
N LEU A 754 -16.35 -12.35 -12.32
CA LEU A 754 -16.70 -12.89 -11.00
C LEU A 754 -17.68 -14.07 -11.07
N SER A 755 -18.60 -14.08 -12.05
CA SER A 755 -19.54 -15.18 -12.24
C SER A 755 -18.90 -16.49 -12.74
N ASP A 756 -17.64 -16.44 -13.16
CA ASP A 756 -16.88 -17.60 -13.64
C ASP A 756 -15.98 -18.22 -12.56
N ILE A 757 -15.85 -17.61 -11.38
CA ILE A 757 -14.93 -18.05 -10.31
C ILE A 757 -15.18 -19.50 -9.88
N ASP A 758 -16.44 -19.92 -9.82
CA ASP A 758 -16.78 -21.29 -9.43
C ASP A 758 -16.42 -22.35 -10.48
N LYS A 759 -16.10 -21.93 -11.72
CA LYS A 759 -15.62 -22.81 -12.78
C LYS A 759 -14.10 -23.08 -12.67
N LEU A 760 -13.39 -22.35 -11.80
CA LEU A 760 -11.97 -22.58 -11.55
C LEU A 760 -11.76 -23.83 -10.67
N ASN A 761 -10.93 -24.73 -11.17
CA ASN A 761 -10.60 -26.01 -10.56
C ASN A 761 -9.19 -26.48 -10.95
N ALA A 762 -8.16 -25.69 -10.61
CA ALA A 762 -6.75 -26.01 -10.81
C ALA A 762 -6.23 -27.00 -9.74
N TYR A 763 -6.93 -28.13 -9.57
CA TYR A 763 -6.65 -29.15 -8.55
C TYR A 763 -5.17 -29.57 -8.55
N ASN A 764 -4.45 -29.28 -7.45
CA ASN A 764 -3.01 -29.50 -7.28
C ASN A 764 -2.10 -28.88 -8.37
N LYS A 765 -2.64 -27.98 -9.19
CA LYS A 765 -1.91 -27.27 -10.26
C LYS A 765 -2.15 -25.75 -10.21
N PRO A 766 -2.17 -25.11 -9.02
CA PRO A 766 -2.58 -23.71 -8.91
C PRO A 766 -1.54 -22.80 -9.60
N PRO A 767 -1.95 -21.98 -10.60
CA PRO A 767 -1.03 -21.11 -11.32
C PRO A 767 -0.68 -19.85 -10.53
N PHE A 768 0.49 -19.26 -10.79
CA PHE A 768 0.74 -17.86 -10.45
C PHE A 768 0.21 -16.97 -11.58
N VAL A 769 -0.70 -16.04 -11.27
CA VAL A 769 -1.42 -15.24 -12.28
C VAL A 769 -0.95 -13.80 -12.25
N LEU A 770 -0.45 -13.30 -13.37
CA LEU A 770 -0.10 -11.90 -13.60
C LEU A 770 -1.21 -11.26 -14.41
N ILE A 771 -2.02 -10.41 -13.78
CA ILE A 771 -3.08 -9.66 -14.45
C ILE A 771 -2.58 -8.23 -14.63
N LEU A 772 -1.98 -7.97 -15.78
CA LEU A 772 -1.38 -6.67 -16.11
C LEU A 772 -2.45 -5.76 -16.69
N SER A 773 -3.36 -5.34 -15.80
CA SER A 773 -4.58 -4.61 -16.11
C SER A 773 -4.99 -3.68 -14.97
N CYS A 774 -5.99 -2.84 -15.24
CA CYS A 774 -6.57 -1.92 -14.27
C CYS A 774 -7.43 -2.64 -13.23
N LYS A 775 -7.27 -2.28 -11.96
CA LYS A 775 -8.27 -2.49 -10.89
C LYS A 775 -8.72 -3.93 -10.60
N THR A 776 -8.04 -4.98 -11.07
CA THR A 776 -8.51 -6.37 -10.82
C THR A 776 -8.16 -6.91 -9.43
N ASN A 777 -7.17 -6.30 -8.75
CA ASN A 777 -6.84 -6.55 -7.34
C ASN A 777 -7.42 -5.47 -6.42
N VAL A 778 -8.57 -4.87 -6.74
CA VAL A 778 -9.22 -3.91 -5.83
C VAL A 778 -9.92 -4.66 -4.71
N PHE A 779 -9.19 -4.90 -3.63
CA PHE A 779 -9.66 -5.56 -2.41
C PHE A 779 -10.26 -4.57 -1.39
N ASP A 780 -10.26 -3.28 -1.68
CA ASP A 780 -10.73 -2.23 -0.78
C ASP A 780 -12.17 -1.76 -1.05
N ARG A 781 -12.79 -2.19 -2.17
CA ARG A 781 -14.12 -1.71 -2.59
C ARG A 781 -15.26 -2.57 -2.09
N VAL A 782 -16.32 -1.95 -1.60
CA VAL A 782 -17.48 -2.68 -1.06
C VAL A 782 -18.67 -2.74 -2.03
N ASP A 783 -18.41 -2.95 -3.32
CA ASP A 783 -19.44 -2.92 -4.37
C ASP A 783 -20.28 -4.22 -4.42
N GLY A 784 -21.43 -4.24 -3.74
CA GLY A 784 -22.44 -5.32 -3.82
C GLY A 784 -23.42 -5.35 -2.65
N ASP A 785 -24.52 -6.09 -2.80
CA ASP A 785 -25.53 -6.38 -1.74
C ASP A 785 -25.11 -7.54 -0.81
N LEU A 786 -23.93 -8.14 -1.04
CA LEU A 786 -23.39 -9.25 -0.25
C LEU A 786 -22.03 -8.86 0.34
N ALA A 787 -21.84 -9.24 1.60
CA ALA A 787 -20.71 -8.97 2.50
C ALA A 787 -19.31 -8.87 1.82
N GLY A 788 -18.75 -7.65 1.86
CA GLY A 788 -17.33 -7.37 1.63
C GLY A 788 -16.90 -7.07 0.18
N PRO A 789 -15.70 -6.52 0.00
CA PRO A 789 -15.00 -6.50 -1.28
C PRO A 789 -14.84 -7.91 -1.83
N LYS A 790 -15.08 -8.07 -3.13
CA LYS A 790 -14.60 -9.25 -3.87
C LYS A 790 -14.07 -8.80 -5.20
N GLY A 791 -12.80 -8.39 -5.20
CA GLY A 791 -12.07 -8.20 -6.44
C GLY A 791 -11.92 -9.53 -7.19
N LEU A 792 -11.72 -9.46 -8.51
CA LEU A 792 -11.49 -10.65 -9.33
C LEU A 792 -10.26 -11.44 -8.86
N GLY A 793 -9.15 -10.76 -8.60
CA GLY A 793 -7.91 -11.41 -8.13
C GLY A 793 -8.02 -11.98 -6.72
N GLU A 794 -8.76 -11.31 -5.83
CA GLU A 794 -9.10 -11.81 -4.50
C GLU A 794 -9.95 -13.09 -4.58
N SER A 795 -10.95 -13.11 -5.46
CA SER A 795 -11.80 -14.29 -5.68
C SER A 795 -11.01 -15.46 -6.29
N MET A 796 -10.03 -15.18 -7.16
CA MET A 796 -9.15 -16.20 -7.74
C MET A 796 -8.24 -16.86 -6.70
N ILE A 797 -7.75 -16.13 -5.70
CA ILE A 797 -6.80 -16.67 -4.71
C ILE A 797 -7.49 -17.35 -3.53
N THR A 798 -8.63 -16.80 -3.08
CA THR A 798 -9.45 -17.36 -1.98
C THR A 798 -10.13 -18.67 -2.37
N LYS A 799 -10.36 -18.90 -3.67
CA LYS A 799 -10.82 -20.20 -4.17
C LYS A 799 -9.80 -21.31 -3.83
N SER A 800 -10.28 -22.36 -3.18
CA SER A 800 -9.46 -23.51 -2.74
C SER A 800 -8.68 -24.16 -3.88
N ASN A 801 -9.30 -24.30 -5.06
CA ASN A 801 -8.66 -24.80 -6.30
C ASN A 801 -8.38 -23.66 -7.30
N GLY A 802 -8.17 -22.44 -6.81
CA GLY A 802 -7.82 -21.27 -7.62
C GLY A 802 -6.32 -21.10 -7.82
N ALA A 803 -5.87 -19.84 -7.89
CA ALA A 803 -4.47 -19.48 -8.09
C ALA A 803 -3.60 -19.71 -6.83
N ILE A 804 -2.29 -19.91 -7.01
CA ILE A 804 -1.32 -19.93 -5.89
C ILE A 804 -0.91 -18.51 -5.47
N GLY A 805 -1.01 -17.57 -6.41
CA GLY A 805 -0.83 -16.14 -6.20
C GLY A 805 -1.42 -15.34 -7.34
N VAL A 806 -1.76 -14.08 -7.09
CA VAL A 806 -2.29 -13.15 -8.09
C VAL A 806 -1.61 -11.80 -7.95
N LEU A 807 -0.92 -11.35 -8.99
CA LEU A 807 -0.31 -10.01 -9.05
C LEU A 807 -1.12 -9.12 -10.00
N SER A 808 -1.73 -8.07 -9.46
CA SER A 808 -2.43 -7.06 -10.26
C SER A 808 -2.50 -5.71 -9.54
N SER A 809 -3.06 -4.70 -10.22
CA SER A 809 -3.21 -3.33 -9.76
C SER A 809 -4.52 -3.10 -9.00
N THR A 810 -4.45 -2.30 -7.94
CA THR A 810 -5.60 -1.70 -7.23
C THR A 810 -6.09 -0.40 -7.90
N ALA A 811 -5.32 0.14 -8.85
CA ALA A 811 -5.61 1.40 -9.53
C ALA A 811 -5.68 1.23 -11.05
N LEU A 812 -5.93 2.34 -11.76
CA LEU A 812 -5.66 2.40 -13.20
C LEU A 812 -4.18 2.09 -13.47
N SER A 813 -3.94 1.32 -14.52
CA SER A 813 -2.62 0.96 -15.00
C SER A 813 -2.53 1.22 -16.50
N PHE A 814 -1.33 1.51 -16.98
CA PHE A 814 -1.12 1.82 -18.39
C PHE A 814 -0.30 0.72 -19.05
N VAL A 815 -0.60 0.45 -20.31
CA VAL A 815 0.06 -0.58 -21.14
C VAL A 815 1.58 -0.49 -21.05
N GLY A 816 2.15 0.73 -21.18
CA GLY A 816 3.60 0.91 -21.10
C GLY A 816 4.21 0.45 -19.77
N GLY A 817 3.61 0.83 -18.64
CA GLY A 817 4.06 0.41 -17.31
C GLY A 817 3.89 -1.10 -17.09
N ASN A 818 2.76 -1.64 -17.54
CA ASN A 818 2.44 -3.07 -17.45
C ASN A 818 3.45 -3.93 -18.20
N VAL A 819 3.80 -3.53 -19.42
CA VAL A 819 4.79 -4.23 -20.24
C VAL A 819 6.18 -4.16 -19.62
N ALA A 820 6.60 -2.98 -19.14
CA ALA A 820 7.89 -2.85 -18.46
C ALA A 820 7.98 -3.75 -17.23
N TYR A 821 6.90 -3.84 -16.44
CA TYR A 821 6.86 -4.69 -15.26
C TYR A 821 6.93 -6.17 -15.62
N ALA A 822 6.16 -6.60 -16.64
CA ALA A 822 6.24 -7.97 -17.17
C ALA A 822 7.65 -8.33 -17.62
N GLN A 823 8.31 -7.43 -18.35
CA GLN A 823 9.67 -7.68 -18.85
C GLN A 823 10.65 -7.90 -17.71
N ASN A 824 10.57 -7.11 -16.65
CA ASN A 824 11.43 -7.28 -15.47
C ASN A 824 11.16 -8.63 -14.77
N ILE A 825 9.89 -9.02 -14.63
CA ILE A 825 9.49 -10.32 -14.08
C ILE A 825 10.04 -11.47 -14.93
N PHE A 826 9.78 -11.48 -16.23
CA PHE A 826 10.20 -12.56 -17.11
C PHE A 826 11.71 -12.60 -17.34
N GLN A 827 12.40 -11.45 -17.31
CA GLN A 827 13.86 -11.37 -17.32
C GLN A 827 14.46 -12.08 -16.10
N THR A 828 13.85 -11.90 -14.93
CA THR A 828 14.26 -12.62 -13.71
C THR A 828 14.11 -14.13 -13.88
N LEU A 829 12.96 -14.58 -14.42
CA LEU A 829 12.64 -16.00 -14.62
C LEU A 829 13.42 -16.68 -15.76
N LYS A 830 13.97 -15.90 -16.72
CA LYS A 830 14.73 -16.41 -17.88
C LYS A 830 15.93 -17.29 -17.50
N THR A 831 16.45 -17.14 -16.29
CA THR A 831 17.61 -17.89 -15.78
C THR A 831 17.33 -19.38 -15.52
N ASN A 832 16.08 -19.85 -15.69
CA ASN A 832 15.61 -21.19 -15.29
C ASN A 832 15.82 -21.48 -13.79
N LYS A 833 15.94 -20.44 -12.97
CA LYS A 833 16.07 -20.53 -11.51
C LYS A 833 14.72 -20.27 -10.84
N LYS A 834 14.62 -20.69 -9.59
CA LYS A 834 13.43 -20.48 -8.76
C LYS A 834 13.61 -19.23 -7.91
N PHE A 835 12.57 -18.42 -7.81
CA PHE A 835 12.53 -17.19 -7.03
C PHE A 835 11.22 -17.11 -6.23
N PRO A 836 11.24 -16.54 -5.01
CA PRO A 836 10.02 -16.29 -4.26
C PRO A 836 9.06 -15.35 -5.01
N MET A 837 7.74 -15.57 -4.92
CA MET A 837 6.73 -14.70 -5.55
C MET A 837 6.87 -13.24 -5.11
N GLY A 838 7.16 -13.00 -3.83
CA GLY A 838 7.36 -11.65 -3.29
C GLY A 838 8.58 -10.96 -3.89
N TYR A 839 9.64 -11.73 -4.17
CA TYR A 839 10.81 -11.23 -4.89
C TYR A 839 10.47 -10.91 -6.34
N ILE A 840 9.78 -11.81 -7.05
CA ILE A 840 9.32 -11.57 -8.42
C ILE A 840 8.43 -10.31 -8.51
N SER A 841 7.53 -10.14 -7.55
CA SER A 841 6.67 -8.96 -7.43
C SER A 841 7.49 -7.69 -7.18
N ARG A 842 8.45 -7.70 -6.26
CA ARG A 842 9.27 -6.51 -5.98
C ARG A 842 10.19 -6.16 -7.16
N MET A 843 10.71 -7.15 -7.87
CA MET A 843 11.67 -6.95 -8.96
C MET A 843 11.07 -6.14 -10.11
N GLY A 844 11.62 -4.94 -10.31
CA GLY A 844 11.24 -4.07 -11.43
C GLY A 844 9.81 -3.51 -11.33
N LYS A 845 9.23 -3.52 -10.13
CA LYS A 845 8.00 -2.81 -9.82
C LYS A 845 8.17 -1.33 -10.14
N ASN A 846 7.28 -0.80 -10.97
CA ASN A 846 7.30 0.59 -11.43
C ASN A 846 6.03 1.36 -11.03
N ASN A 847 5.14 0.70 -10.28
CA ASN A 847 3.89 1.24 -9.80
C ASN A 847 3.54 0.56 -8.47
N TRP A 848 3.49 1.34 -7.40
CA TRP A 848 3.19 0.86 -6.04
C TRP A 848 1.76 0.34 -5.87
N TYR A 849 0.84 0.62 -6.81
CA TYR A 849 -0.53 0.08 -6.77
C TYR A 849 -0.64 -1.39 -7.18
N TYR A 850 0.43 -2.00 -7.69
CA TYR A 850 0.45 -3.45 -7.86
C TYR A 850 0.62 -4.15 -6.52
N VAL A 851 -0.28 -5.06 -6.18
CA VAL A 851 -0.23 -5.83 -4.93
C VAL A 851 -0.15 -7.30 -5.26
N LEU A 852 0.79 -8.01 -4.64
CA LEU A 852 0.86 -9.46 -4.69
C LEU A 852 -0.14 -10.03 -3.71
N PHE A 853 -1.15 -10.72 -4.21
CA PHE A 853 -1.93 -11.63 -3.39
C PHE A 853 -1.24 -12.99 -3.29
N GLY A 854 -1.05 -13.47 -2.07
CA GLY A 854 -0.45 -14.76 -1.74
C GLY A 854 0.74 -14.66 -0.79
N ASP A 855 1.33 -15.83 -0.52
CA ASP A 855 2.50 -15.99 0.34
C ASP A 855 3.74 -15.57 -0.47
N PRO A 856 4.46 -14.51 -0.06
CA PRO A 856 5.61 -14.00 -0.81
C PRO A 856 6.77 -15.00 -0.89
N SER A 857 6.80 -16.00 -0.02
CA SER A 857 7.89 -16.98 0.04
C SER A 857 7.70 -18.15 -0.95
N VAL A 858 6.52 -18.30 -1.58
CA VAL A 858 6.30 -19.39 -2.55
C VAL A 858 7.28 -19.30 -3.71
N MET A 859 7.99 -20.39 -3.97
CA MET A 859 9.02 -20.44 -5.02
C MET A 859 8.42 -20.73 -6.40
N ILE A 860 8.66 -19.82 -7.35
CA ILE A 860 8.27 -19.91 -8.76
C ILE A 860 9.52 -19.97 -9.64
N GLY A 861 9.57 -20.91 -10.59
CA GLY A 861 10.63 -20.97 -11.58
C GLY A 861 10.44 -22.12 -12.54
N TYR A 862 10.92 -21.94 -13.77
CA TYR A 862 10.89 -23.01 -14.77
C TYR A 862 11.73 -24.20 -14.28
N PRO A 863 11.28 -25.43 -14.50
CA PRO A 863 12.09 -26.61 -14.25
C PRO A 863 13.42 -26.52 -15.00
N THR A 864 14.50 -26.85 -14.30
CA THR A 864 15.83 -26.97 -14.91
C THR A 864 15.86 -28.22 -15.78
N ILE A 865 16.51 -28.14 -16.93
CA ILE A 865 16.82 -29.32 -17.75
C ILE A 865 17.69 -30.25 -16.89
N ASP A 866 17.27 -31.50 -16.72
CA ASP A 866 18.10 -32.52 -16.09
C ASP A 866 19.25 -32.84 -17.04
N ASN A 867 20.45 -32.36 -16.72
CA ASN A 867 21.64 -32.50 -17.58
C ASN A 867 22.20 -33.95 -17.61
N ASN A 868 21.52 -34.92 -16.98
CA ASN A 868 21.95 -36.31 -16.93
C ASN A 868 21.43 -37.18 -18.10
N LEU A 869 21.10 -36.58 -19.24
CA LEU A 869 20.85 -37.31 -20.47
C LEU A 869 22.18 -37.63 -21.16
N GLN A 870 22.76 -38.79 -20.83
CA GLN A 870 23.87 -39.35 -21.59
C GLN A 870 23.35 -39.99 -22.87
N PHE A 871 23.75 -39.43 -24.02
CA PHE A 871 23.63 -40.10 -25.30
C PHE A 871 24.87 -40.98 -25.51
N PRO A 872 24.75 -42.16 -26.14
CA PRO A 872 25.93 -42.89 -26.58
C PRO A 872 26.70 -42.03 -27.59
N ASP A 873 28.03 -41.96 -27.43
CA ASP A 873 28.94 -41.18 -28.30
C ASP A 873 28.94 -41.65 -29.77
N THR A 874 28.24 -42.74 -30.08
CA THR A 874 28.09 -43.29 -31.44
C THR A 874 26.65 -43.75 -31.67
N ALA A 875 26.06 -43.31 -32.78
CA ALA A 875 24.79 -43.80 -33.32
C ALA A 875 25.00 -44.23 -34.78
N PHE A 876 24.52 -45.42 -35.15
CA PHE A 876 24.51 -45.89 -36.53
C PHE A 876 23.53 -45.09 -37.38
N VAL A 877 24.01 -44.66 -38.56
CA VAL A 877 23.18 -44.06 -39.61
C VAL A 877 22.07 -45.04 -40.00
N GLY A 878 20.81 -44.58 -39.95
CA GLY A 878 19.64 -45.39 -40.29
C GLY A 878 19.08 -46.27 -39.15
N GLY A 879 19.66 -46.24 -37.95
CA GLY A 879 19.13 -46.98 -36.80
C GLY A 879 17.85 -46.36 -36.22
N ILE A 880 16.82 -47.18 -35.99
CA ILE A 880 15.66 -46.80 -35.17
C ILE A 880 15.97 -47.20 -33.72
N TYR A 881 15.98 -46.22 -32.82
CA TYR A 881 16.23 -46.44 -31.40
C TYR A 881 14.94 -46.23 -30.60
N LYS A 882 14.59 -47.21 -29.75
CA LYS A 882 13.54 -47.04 -28.73
C LYS A 882 14.19 -46.63 -27.41
N GLY A 883 13.78 -45.49 -26.86
CA GLY A 883 14.07 -45.08 -25.50
C GLY A 883 12.91 -45.43 -24.56
N SER A 884 13.23 -45.98 -23.39
CA SER A 884 12.26 -46.20 -22.31
C SER A 884 12.68 -45.36 -21.10
N PHE A 885 11.76 -44.63 -20.49
CA PHE A 885 12.02 -43.92 -19.23
C PHE A 885 11.84 -44.89 -18.07
N PHE A 886 12.91 -45.12 -17.29
CA PHE A 886 12.81 -45.86 -16.04
C PHE A 886 12.82 -44.86 -14.88
N GLU A 887 11.79 -44.91 -14.05
CA GLU A 887 11.72 -44.12 -12.82
C GLU A 887 12.68 -44.73 -11.80
N SER A 888 13.86 -44.12 -11.61
CA SER A 888 14.75 -44.48 -10.50
C SER A 888 14.34 -43.69 -9.25
N ARG A 889 14.46 -44.29 -8.06
CA ARG A 889 14.14 -43.67 -6.76
C ARG A 889 15.01 -42.44 -6.42
N SER A 890 15.88 -42.01 -7.32
CA SER A 890 16.98 -41.08 -7.09
C SER A 890 17.13 -40.03 -8.21
N TYR A 891 16.01 -39.44 -8.65
CA TYR A 891 15.99 -38.25 -9.53
C TYR A 891 16.86 -38.36 -10.80
N SER A 892 16.95 -39.56 -11.38
CA SER A 892 17.63 -39.78 -12.65
C SER A 892 16.74 -40.60 -13.57
N ALA A 893 16.52 -40.09 -14.79
CA ALA A 893 15.96 -40.85 -15.89
C ALA A 893 17.13 -41.44 -16.69
N SER A 894 17.32 -42.76 -16.63
CA SER A 894 18.23 -43.44 -17.55
C SER A 894 17.50 -43.75 -18.86
N VAL A 895 18.04 -43.25 -19.97
CA VAL A 895 17.56 -43.62 -21.31
C VAL A 895 18.43 -44.79 -21.78
N SER A 896 17.87 -46.00 -21.79
CA SER A 896 18.50 -47.13 -22.46
C SER A 896 18.05 -47.15 -23.91
N LEU A 897 18.98 -46.92 -24.85
CA LEU A 897 18.74 -47.09 -26.28
C LEU A 897 19.13 -48.52 -26.66
N ILE A 898 18.13 -49.34 -26.99
CA ILE A 898 18.37 -50.69 -27.50
C ILE A 898 18.11 -50.65 -29.02
N PRO A 899 19.08 -51.04 -29.87
CA PRO A 899 18.85 -51.15 -31.31
C PRO A 899 17.74 -52.17 -31.56
N THR A 900 16.66 -51.78 -32.24
CA THR A 900 15.54 -52.69 -32.50
C THR A 900 15.64 -53.42 -33.84
N GLU A 901 16.39 -52.89 -34.83
CA GLU A 901 16.60 -53.55 -36.12
C GLU A 901 17.99 -53.23 -36.69
N TYR A 902 18.67 -54.24 -37.24
CA TYR A 902 19.83 -54.07 -38.11
C TYR A 902 19.35 -54.00 -39.56
N PRO A 903 19.60 -52.92 -40.30
CA PRO A 903 19.49 -52.98 -41.76
C PRO A 903 20.57 -53.92 -42.27
N VAL A 904 20.17 -55.03 -42.86
CA VAL A 904 21.07 -55.96 -43.55
C VAL A 904 21.65 -55.25 -44.77
N ALA A 905 22.98 -55.15 -44.75
CA ALA A 905 23.93 -55.01 -45.86
C ALA A 905 23.50 -54.19 -47.08
N ASP A 906 24.08 -53.00 -47.22
CA ASP A 906 24.64 -52.61 -48.52
C ASP A 906 26.10 -52.17 -48.36
N ASN A 907 26.97 -52.83 -49.12
CA ASN A 907 28.44 -52.78 -49.03
C ASN A 907 29.03 -51.58 -49.77
N THR A 908 28.49 -50.37 -49.55
CA THR A 908 29.13 -49.16 -50.04
C THR A 908 29.79 -48.42 -48.88
N CYS A 909 31.10 -48.63 -48.74
CA CYS A 909 31.98 -47.83 -47.90
C CYS A 909 31.69 -46.33 -48.06
N SER A 910 30.98 -45.75 -47.11
CA SER A 910 31.09 -44.32 -46.83
C SER A 910 32.12 -44.16 -45.73
N PRO A 911 33.04 -43.17 -45.81
CA PRO A 911 34.02 -42.96 -44.77
C PRO A 911 33.31 -42.66 -43.44
N PRO A 912 33.91 -43.03 -42.28
CA PRO A 912 33.37 -42.62 -40.99
C PRO A 912 33.24 -41.10 -40.97
N GLN A 913 32.02 -40.60 -40.79
CA GLN A 913 31.81 -39.18 -40.56
C GLN A 913 32.20 -38.88 -39.12
N THR A 914 33.25 -38.09 -38.95
CA THR A 914 33.68 -37.57 -37.66
C THR A 914 32.75 -36.44 -37.26
N PHE A 915 32.01 -36.61 -36.16
CA PHE A 915 31.29 -35.50 -35.55
C PHE A 915 32.29 -34.64 -34.77
N ASN A 916 32.50 -33.40 -35.19
CA ASN A 916 33.16 -32.42 -34.36
C ASN A 916 32.11 -31.72 -33.51
N ILE A 917 32.14 -31.98 -32.20
CA ILE A 917 31.37 -31.22 -31.21
C ILE A 917 32.03 -29.84 -31.15
N LEU A 918 31.40 -28.85 -31.77
CA LEU A 918 31.94 -27.49 -31.77
C LEU A 918 31.70 -26.80 -30.41
N GLU A 919 30.54 -27.03 -29.75
CA GLU A 919 30.18 -26.59 -28.38
C GLU A 919 28.91 -27.33 -27.87
N PRO A 920 28.54 -27.26 -26.56
CA PRO A 920 27.28 -27.82 -26.06
C PRO A 920 26.06 -27.19 -26.79
N HIS A 921 25.18 -28.05 -27.32
CA HIS A 921 23.87 -27.70 -27.93
C HIS A 921 23.83 -27.26 -29.41
N LYS A 922 24.82 -27.58 -30.25
CA LYS A 922 24.65 -27.51 -31.72
C LYS A 922 25.13 -28.77 -32.40
N ILE A 923 24.22 -29.44 -33.11
CA ILE A 923 24.53 -30.48 -34.10
C ILE A 923 24.34 -29.82 -35.47
N LEU A 924 25.41 -29.71 -36.26
CA LEU A 924 25.27 -29.43 -37.69
C LEU A 924 25.01 -30.76 -38.38
N TYR A 925 23.92 -30.83 -39.15
CA TYR A 925 23.58 -32.00 -39.95
C TYR A 925 24.48 -32.11 -41.17
#